data_AF-A0A812J4Q0-F1
#
_entry.id   AF-A0A812J4Q0-F1
#
_cell.length_a   1.000
_cell.length_b   1.000
_cell.length_c   1.000
_cell.angle_alpha   90.00
_cell.angle_beta   90.00
_cell.angle_gamma   90.00
#
_symmetry.space_group_name_H-M   'P 1'
#
loop_
_entity.id
_entity.type
_entity.pdbx_description
1 polymer ?
#
loop_
_entity_poly.entity_id
_entity_poly.type
_entity_poly.pdbx_seq_one_letter_code
_entity_poly.pdbx_strand_id
1 'polypeptide(L)'
;MAIGSAVGNAAVVVGNHVVKTAKTSLNSLPETIKSAANHIGEHAVGVAAGAVGAVPIAGEMVVDTTVDLAGTALAHAEDSLQGLGRLATRLAETAWNEIKKIVDCLKEMVSLCSILIGDQCDCNGGSHVTIATDHFSVRCVFQTTSEFSKGFGINAVRQNKMDGTTLEGLHVLPGDEFVEAYKTAGQVLKSQDALKDETTSGTSSSCETALDVAIDGIVQFSPDVTFTVYDSGTTVFSISGMVRTSVQALVEAQGSCSFKAMRGFPDPPKKKVICGGKFCIVIMLQMVAELNLEGTLTGTLEVSTEADFEIAGTVRVTSNGHADVDMNTPGIAHKQGFAIGASATASARVSMGPVLTIWPVPGIPITVRPMVHAEAKAQGTLNYESAGHGLLFVEESDQVSAADASNSSLNMTSNTLQMCGAAALNIYADVDVTGFALPAIFRSHFDSDVLVEELTRAVTASADALVRTIVGPLQCMPGANTVAAVVERIRAAARAAADHISALIPTIDFDLGLPSIQLLSPKKLFCKEVYTTPDDFESAPCAAELGCKHAGRRPPPGEELPEPEQVTSRDTRASGTGTCPALVMGDRFIQLGNTWRLCDIDGVHFVLQHNNPREVPIVWRNDGRTFWRPWELNSHWSQKAWAECWSRASGPSKGISFGFQFIQIGEFRIGANDDDHFSVGHSSHTCPQTWRGHDTSVHHGTGWDIFDRGEGFPTGVTFGDRFVQVGKMRFGASDDNHFTFFFTPTGRSMEIFRGHDGTRHAGNSYWNHHNHMVHRLPAHWTCPDFAEKAYGKCNPEFGHWGDRFIQIGKWRLAAIDANNLSISHKDGKTAQVYRNDGHILSGPRTDYSAWDRPIGFPHGIAFGPSFIQIGNFRIAAMDHNHMSITHISGPTAQVFRGHDGSLHPNVPHAWNAWSLRAGPATGVTFGDRFIQLGEFRIGEGGSLYVTHTGYNKSPQIFRADGQLVSGTQHHYAHIVNDRHAMWHCGGIQGIMGTCPGITVGDGFLQISDWRLAGRDERHFSFSHRSIHTPLLCTSDSLAHSGPRRDWHSWHLEANNANTVKFGDRFIQFGHWWRLGEWELNGRHFVLIHRNYKVPIVWRDDGTVHNGPVPTWEPTSSRVASELNLFRRAIGAPSGIAFGHGFVQIGKWRIGDVDSHHFSITVSGQTAEVFTADARRHSGPRTDWTTFGRPISDCQVVPSDFY
;
A
#
# COMPACT_ATOMS: atom_id res chain seq x y z
N MET A 1 -2.44 25.25 -16.39
CA MET A 1 -3.69 25.57 -15.65
C MET A 1 -4.33 24.37 -14.93
N ALA A 2 -3.64 23.24 -14.75
CA ALA A 2 -4.13 22.09 -13.96
C ALA A 2 -3.54 22.01 -12.53
N ILE A 3 -2.63 22.92 -12.18
CA ILE A 3 -1.95 23.00 -10.87
C ILE A 3 -2.84 23.62 -9.76
N GLY A 4 -3.96 24.27 -10.14
CA GLY A 4 -4.79 25.03 -9.19
C GLY A 4 -5.79 24.21 -8.36
N SER A 5 -6.25 23.05 -8.81
CA SER A 5 -7.37 22.33 -8.15
C SER A 5 -6.92 21.32 -7.10
N ALA A 6 -5.79 20.63 -7.30
CA ALA A 6 -5.25 19.67 -6.34
C ALA A 6 -4.65 20.37 -5.11
N VAL A 7 -3.94 21.49 -5.31
CA VAL A 7 -3.40 22.34 -4.24
C VAL A 7 -4.53 23.05 -3.49
N GLY A 8 -5.60 23.46 -4.18
CA GLY A 8 -6.77 24.07 -3.57
C GLY A 8 -7.51 23.15 -2.61
N ASN A 9 -7.67 21.87 -2.93
CA ASN A 9 -8.42 20.92 -2.10
C ASN A 9 -7.67 20.51 -0.82
N ALA A 10 -6.34 20.34 -0.87
CA ALA A 10 -5.53 20.07 0.32
C ALA A 10 -5.49 21.29 1.27
N ALA A 11 -5.36 22.50 0.70
CA ALA A 11 -5.40 23.75 1.47
C ALA A 11 -6.77 24.01 2.12
N VAL A 12 -7.87 23.64 1.47
CA VAL A 12 -9.24 23.77 2.01
C VAL A 12 -9.51 22.78 3.15
N VAL A 13 -8.99 21.55 3.08
CA VAL A 13 -9.15 20.56 4.16
C VAL A 13 -8.36 20.95 5.41
N VAL A 14 -7.11 21.41 5.24
CA VAL A 14 -6.28 21.92 6.35
C VAL A 14 -6.86 23.22 6.92
N GLY A 15 -7.30 24.15 6.05
CA GLY A 15 -7.92 25.41 6.45
C GLY A 15 -9.24 25.21 7.22
N ASN A 16 -10.10 24.29 6.79
CA ASN A 16 -11.35 23.99 7.49
C ASN A 16 -11.13 23.33 8.86
N HIS A 17 -10.06 22.54 9.02
CA HIS A 17 -9.71 21.93 10.29
C HIS A 17 -9.15 22.98 11.27
N VAL A 18 -8.23 23.83 10.81
CA VAL A 18 -7.64 24.94 11.59
C VAL A 18 -8.71 25.95 12.04
N VAL A 19 -9.65 26.33 11.15
CA VAL A 19 -10.75 27.26 11.49
C VAL A 19 -11.73 26.65 12.50
N LYS A 20 -11.99 25.34 12.42
CA LYS A 20 -12.88 24.63 13.37
C LYS A 20 -12.23 24.50 14.75
N THR A 21 -10.93 24.23 14.81
CA THR A 21 -10.17 24.16 16.07
C THR A 21 -9.99 25.54 16.71
N ALA A 22 -9.76 26.60 15.90
CA ALA A 22 -9.69 27.98 16.36
C ALA A 22 -11.04 28.50 16.90
N LYS A 23 -12.17 28.20 16.24
CA LYS A 23 -13.52 28.54 16.75
C LYS A 23 -13.87 27.84 18.06
N THR A 24 -13.38 26.61 18.24
CA THR A 24 -13.64 25.83 19.47
C THR A 24 -12.78 26.35 20.62
N SER A 25 -11.54 26.77 20.34
CA SER A 25 -10.60 27.34 21.33
C SER A 25 -10.91 28.79 21.73
N LEU A 26 -11.51 29.59 20.84
CA LEU A 26 -11.92 30.97 21.16
C LEU A 26 -13.12 31.01 22.13
N ASN A 27 -14.00 30.01 22.04
CA ASN A 27 -15.19 29.90 22.89
C ASN A 27 -14.87 29.35 24.30
N SER A 28 -13.70 28.72 24.48
CA SER A 28 -13.27 28.14 25.77
C SER A 28 -12.41 29.08 26.62
N LEU A 29 -12.16 30.33 26.17
CA LEU A 29 -11.34 31.28 26.93
C LEU A 29 -12.03 31.73 28.24
N PRO A 30 -11.30 31.71 29.38
CA PRO A 30 -11.80 32.22 30.66
C PRO A 30 -12.18 33.71 30.61
N GLU A 31 -13.22 34.11 31.34
CA GLU A 31 -13.73 35.49 31.38
C GLU A 31 -12.69 36.54 31.79
N THR A 32 -11.64 36.14 32.51
CA THR A 32 -10.52 37.02 32.87
C THR A 32 -9.73 37.52 31.65
N ILE A 33 -9.60 36.72 30.59
CA ILE A 33 -8.91 37.10 29.35
C ILE A 33 -9.81 37.99 28.47
N LYS A 34 -11.12 37.70 28.44
CA LYS A 34 -12.11 38.55 27.75
C LYS A 34 -12.22 39.93 28.41
N SER A 35 -12.16 39.98 29.74
CA SER A 35 -12.14 41.23 30.50
C SER A 35 -10.86 42.06 30.24
N ALA A 36 -9.69 41.42 30.15
CA ALA A 36 -8.44 42.11 29.80
C ALA A 36 -8.47 42.70 28.38
N ALA A 37 -9.05 41.98 27.41
CA ALA A 37 -9.21 42.47 26.03
C ALA A 37 -10.16 43.69 25.96
N ASN A 38 -11.24 43.68 26.75
CA ASN A 38 -12.15 44.83 26.85
C ASN A 38 -11.47 46.04 27.50
N HIS A 39 -10.61 45.84 28.50
CA HIS A 39 -9.88 46.93 29.16
C HIS A 39 -8.82 47.57 28.26
N ILE A 40 -8.17 46.78 27.40
CA ILE A 40 -7.25 47.28 26.37
C ILE A 40 -8.00 48.07 25.30
N GLY A 41 -9.21 47.62 24.92
CA GLY A 41 -10.10 48.33 24.00
C GLY A 41 -10.57 49.69 24.55
N GLU A 42 -10.94 49.76 25.83
CA GLU A 42 -11.32 51.02 26.50
C GLU A 42 -10.16 52.01 26.59
N HIS A 43 -8.94 51.54 26.83
CA HIS A 43 -7.74 52.38 26.82
C HIS A 43 -7.36 52.88 25.42
N ALA A 44 -7.54 52.07 24.38
CA ALA A 44 -7.28 52.48 23.00
C ALA A 44 -8.27 53.55 22.51
N VAL A 45 -9.55 53.46 22.92
CA VAL A 45 -10.57 54.48 22.63
C VAL A 45 -10.34 55.77 23.42
N GLY A 46 -9.81 55.68 24.65
CA GLY A 46 -9.40 56.84 25.45
C GLY A 46 -8.22 57.62 24.87
N VAL A 47 -7.26 56.94 24.23
CA VAL A 47 -6.13 57.58 23.53
C VAL A 47 -6.57 58.25 22.22
N ALA A 48 -7.57 57.69 21.53
CA ALA A 48 -8.14 58.27 20.32
C ALA A 48 -8.99 59.54 20.60
N ALA A 49 -9.60 59.66 21.79
CA ALA A 49 -10.36 60.84 22.20
C ALA A 49 -9.50 62.06 22.56
N GLY A 50 -8.19 61.89 22.80
CA GLY A 50 -7.26 62.96 23.16
C GLY A 50 -6.61 63.70 21.98
N ALA A 51 -6.83 63.24 20.74
CA ALA A 51 -6.09 63.71 19.57
C ALA A 51 -6.92 64.50 18.54
N VAL A 52 -7.97 65.22 18.98
CA VAL A 52 -8.76 66.10 18.11
C VAL A 52 -8.45 67.57 18.42
N GLY A 53 -7.51 68.11 17.65
CA GLY A 53 -7.11 69.52 17.70
C GLY A 53 -6.53 70.01 16.38
N ALA A 54 -7.23 69.79 15.26
CA ALA A 54 -7.21 70.63 14.04
C ALA A 54 -8.03 69.96 12.91
N VAL A 55 -9.02 70.70 12.40
CA VAL A 55 -9.93 70.44 11.26
C VAL A 55 -9.42 71.26 10.05
N PRO A 56 -9.87 71.14 8.76
CA PRO A 56 -10.65 70.15 7.99
C PRO A 56 -9.86 69.59 6.77
N ILE A 57 -10.25 68.56 6.00
CA ILE A 57 -11.39 68.52 5.06
C ILE A 57 -11.81 67.06 4.86
N ALA A 58 -13.11 66.85 5.10
CA ALA A 58 -13.87 65.68 4.72
C ALA A 58 -14.91 66.09 3.67
N GLY A 59 -15.32 65.12 2.85
CA GLY A 59 -16.45 65.18 1.93
C GLY A 59 -16.12 64.29 0.72
N GLU A 60 -16.76 63.18 0.46
CA GLU A 60 -18.01 62.53 0.88
C GLU A 60 -17.71 61.00 0.85
N MET A 61 -18.34 60.07 1.54
CA MET A 61 -19.78 59.79 1.56
C MET A 61 -19.99 58.67 2.59
N VAL A 62 -20.79 58.97 3.61
CA VAL A 62 -21.56 57.97 4.36
C VAL A 62 -22.74 57.59 3.46
N VAL A 63 -23.24 56.36 3.64
CA VAL A 63 -24.37 55.72 2.92
C VAL A 63 -23.88 55.01 1.65
N ASP A 64 -23.84 53.68 1.54
CA ASP A 64 -24.88 52.76 1.95
C ASP A 64 -24.29 51.39 2.30
N THR A 65 -24.60 50.94 3.52
CA THR A 65 -24.36 49.59 3.98
C THR A 65 -25.63 48.80 3.66
N THR A 66 -25.69 48.11 2.53
CA THR A 66 -26.57 46.94 2.42
C THR A 66 -26.00 45.92 1.42
N VAL A 67 -25.55 44.77 1.95
CA VAL A 67 -25.25 43.49 1.26
C VAL A 67 -24.01 43.54 0.34
N ASP A 68 -22.91 42.83 0.60
CA ASP A 68 -22.88 41.37 0.50
C ASP A 68 -21.74 40.73 1.32
N LEU A 69 -22.15 39.79 2.17
CA LEU A 69 -21.35 39.10 3.17
C LEU A 69 -20.92 37.72 2.59
N ALA A 70 -19.87 37.70 1.78
CA ALA A 70 -19.21 36.44 1.38
C ALA A 70 -17.71 36.58 1.01
N GLY A 71 -17.15 37.79 0.97
CA GLY A 71 -15.74 38.02 0.59
C GLY A 71 -14.73 38.17 1.75
N THR A 72 -15.19 38.40 2.98
CA THR A 72 -14.31 38.86 4.07
C THR A 72 -13.67 37.73 4.89
N ALA A 73 -14.21 36.51 4.84
CA ALA A 73 -13.69 35.40 5.65
C ALA A 73 -12.40 34.76 5.09
N LEU A 74 -12.18 34.83 3.76
CA LEU A 74 -10.96 34.31 3.12
C LEU A 74 -9.80 35.31 3.23
N ALA A 75 -10.09 36.61 3.10
CA ALA A 75 -9.09 37.66 3.26
C ALA A 75 -8.56 37.78 4.70
N HIS A 76 -9.37 37.53 5.73
CA HIS A 76 -8.88 37.57 7.12
C HIS A 76 -8.09 36.33 7.54
N ALA A 77 -8.27 35.18 6.89
CA ALA A 77 -7.47 33.98 7.13
C ALA A 77 -6.08 34.09 6.50
N GLU A 78 -5.98 34.67 5.30
CA GLU A 78 -4.69 34.96 4.65
C GLU A 78 -3.92 36.08 5.38
N ASP A 79 -4.61 37.11 5.88
CA ASP A 79 -3.97 38.24 6.58
C ASP A 79 -3.60 37.91 8.05
N SER A 80 -4.26 36.94 8.70
CA SER A 80 -3.89 36.45 10.03
C SER A 80 -2.63 35.56 10.02
N LEU A 81 -2.43 34.76 8.95
CA LEU A 81 -1.20 33.99 8.72
C LEU A 81 -0.03 34.89 8.29
N GLN A 82 -0.28 35.93 7.50
CA GLN A 82 0.75 36.93 7.14
C GLN A 82 1.03 37.93 8.28
N GLY A 83 0.05 38.22 9.14
CA GLY A 83 0.16 39.15 10.27
C GLY A 83 1.04 38.64 11.41
N LEU A 84 0.94 37.36 11.77
CA LEU A 84 1.86 36.69 12.71
C LEU A 84 3.29 36.65 12.17
N GLY A 85 3.44 36.38 10.87
CA GLY A 85 4.73 36.43 10.17
C GLY A 85 5.37 37.82 10.19
N ARG A 86 4.59 38.89 9.97
CA ARG A 86 5.08 40.30 9.92
C ARG A 86 5.39 40.90 11.28
N LEU A 87 4.65 40.55 12.34
CA LEU A 87 4.93 41.00 13.69
C LEU A 87 6.18 40.30 14.25
N ALA A 88 6.31 38.98 14.03
CA ALA A 88 7.50 38.21 14.40
C ALA A 88 8.73 38.61 13.58
N THR A 89 8.60 38.89 12.27
CA THR A 89 9.74 39.37 11.47
C THR A 89 10.22 40.75 11.87
N ARG A 90 9.34 41.73 12.20
CA ARG A 90 9.80 43.08 12.61
C ARG A 90 10.42 43.12 14.01
N LEU A 91 9.84 42.42 14.99
CA LEU A 91 10.44 42.29 16.32
C LEU A 91 11.76 41.52 16.26
N ALA A 92 11.79 40.44 15.48
CA ALA A 92 12.99 39.62 15.34
C ALA A 92 14.03 40.23 14.39
N GLU A 93 13.70 41.06 13.41
CA GLU A 93 14.69 41.83 12.61
C GLU A 93 15.39 42.87 13.47
N THR A 94 14.64 43.61 14.29
CA THR A 94 15.21 44.68 15.11
C THR A 94 16.11 44.09 16.20
N ALA A 95 15.69 43.01 16.86
CA ALA A 95 16.52 42.27 17.81
C ALA A 95 17.70 41.55 17.12
N TRP A 96 17.48 40.94 15.96
CA TRP A 96 18.54 40.25 15.21
C TRP A 96 19.58 41.20 14.65
N ASN A 97 19.22 42.40 14.22
CA ASN A 97 20.20 43.39 13.73
C ASN A 97 21.15 43.87 14.84
N GLU A 98 20.71 43.91 16.09
CA GLU A 98 21.58 44.20 17.25
C GLU A 98 22.41 42.97 17.67
N ILE A 99 21.81 41.77 17.65
CA ILE A 99 22.54 40.51 17.89
C ILE A 99 23.58 40.28 16.79
N LYS A 100 23.28 40.61 15.53
CA LYS A 100 24.18 40.47 14.38
C LYS A 100 25.43 41.33 14.54
N LYS A 101 25.31 42.57 15.04
CA LYS A 101 26.47 43.42 15.35
C LYS A 101 27.38 42.79 16.40
N ILE A 102 26.79 42.12 17.40
CA ILE A 102 27.53 41.41 18.47
C ILE A 102 28.15 40.13 17.92
N VAL A 103 27.41 39.36 17.10
CA VAL A 103 27.88 38.11 16.48
C VAL A 103 28.99 38.37 15.47
N ASP A 104 28.87 39.39 14.63
CA ASP A 104 29.90 39.77 13.66
C ASP A 104 31.17 40.28 14.36
N CYS A 105 31.05 40.89 15.55
CA CYS A 105 32.18 41.22 16.42
C CYS A 105 32.83 39.97 17.07
N LEU A 106 32.02 38.98 17.43
CA LEU A 106 32.49 37.75 18.10
C LEU A 106 33.04 36.69 17.15
N LYS A 107 32.62 36.69 15.88
CA LYS A 107 33.12 35.78 14.83
C LYS A 107 34.64 35.82 14.69
N GLU A 108 35.29 36.94 15.00
CA GLU A 108 36.75 37.06 14.94
C GLU A 108 37.47 36.62 16.21
N MET A 109 36.78 36.44 17.35
CA MET A 109 37.42 36.18 18.65
C MET A 109 37.30 34.73 19.13
N VAL A 110 36.18 34.03 18.88
CA VAL A 110 35.92 32.68 19.44
C VAL A 110 35.12 31.79 18.48
N SER A 111 35.46 30.49 18.43
CA SER A 111 34.74 29.50 17.62
C SER A 111 33.31 29.31 18.14
N LEU A 112 32.33 29.72 17.33
CA LEU A 112 30.89 29.54 17.58
C LEU A 112 30.49 28.09 17.86
N CYS A 113 31.30 27.12 17.40
CA CYS A 113 31.08 25.70 17.65
C CYS A 113 31.03 25.37 19.16
N SER A 114 32.03 25.84 19.92
CA SER A 114 32.13 25.55 21.37
C SER A 114 30.99 26.16 22.18
N ILE A 115 30.43 27.27 21.71
CA ILE A 115 29.38 28.04 22.38
C ILE A 115 28.00 27.45 22.09
N LEU A 116 27.71 27.18 20.80
CA LEU A 116 26.37 26.84 20.35
C LEU A 116 26.13 25.33 20.30
N ILE A 117 27.12 24.56 19.86
CA ILE A 117 26.98 23.11 19.68
C ILE A 117 27.37 22.38 20.97
N GLY A 118 28.32 22.94 21.73
CA GLY A 118 28.73 22.44 23.05
C GLY A 118 29.69 21.26 23.00
N ASP A 119 29.75 20.51 24.10
CA ASP A 119 30.71 19.43 24.37
C ASP A 119 30.45 18.11 23.62
N GLN A 120 29.29 17.95 22.99
CA GLN A 120 28.94 16.70 22.29
C GLN A 120 29.59 16.61 20.90
N CYS A 121 29.97 17.74 20.31
CA CYS A 121 30.52 17.80 18.95
C CYS A 121 31.99 18.23 18.97
N ASP A 122 32.77 17.66 18.07
CA ASP A 122 34.19 17.87 17.96
C ASP A 122 34.47 19.10 17.09
N CYS A 123 34.67 20.25 17.73
CA CYS A 123 35.03 21.48 17.04
C CYS A 123 36.42 21.40 16.37
N ASN A 124 37.31 20.53 16.85
CA ASN A 124 38.60 20.27 16.22
C ASN A 124 38.46 19.24 15.08
N GLY A 125 37.47 18.35 15.19
CA GLY A 125 37.09 17.35 14.20
C GLY A 125 36.25 17.89 13.03
N GLY A 126 36.11 19.21 12.89
CA GLY A 126 35.42 19.86 11.76
C GLY A 126 33.99 20.31 12.03
N SER A 127 33.49 20.17 13.28
CA SER A 127 32.21 20.76 13.66
C SER A 127 32.27 22.28 13.62
N HIS A 128 31.25 22.91 13.06
CA HIS A 128 31.20 24.36 12.92
C HIS A 128 29.76 24.88 12.83
N VAL A 129 29.59 26.15 13.16
CA VAL A 129 28.34 26.90 12.92
C VAL A 129 28.66 28.04 11.98
N THR A 130 27.99 28.06 10.84
CA THR A 130 28.09 29.13 9.85
C THR A 130 26.79 29.92 9.85
N ILE A 131 26.91 31.22 10.14
CA ILE A 131 25.80 32.17 10.05
C ILE A 131 26.09 33.11 8.88
N ALA A 132 25.51 32.81 7.72
CA ALA A 132 25.58 33.62 6.52
C ALA A 132 24.32 34.52 6.38
N THR A 133 24.30 35.37 5.37
CA THR A 133 23.16 36.29 5.13
C THR A 133 21.93 35.59 4.57
N ASP A 134 22.15 34.51 3.83
CA ASP A 134 21.15 33.74 3.10
C ASP A 134 20.89 32.36 3.73
N HIS A 135 21.75 31.89 4.64
CA HIS A 135 21.58 30.61 5.29
C HIS A 135 22.22 30.53 6.69
N PHE A 136 21.70 29.60 7.48
CA PHE A 136 22.32 29.12 8.71
C PHE A 136 22.69 27.66 8.52
N SER A 137 23.95 27.31 8.78
CA SER A 137 24.45 25.94 8.68
C SER A 137 25.13 25.49 9.97
N VAL A 138 24.85 24.27 10.39
CA VAL A 138 25.50 23.60 11.52
C VAL A 138 26.02 22.26 11.01
N ARG A 139 27.32 22.02 11.21
CA ARG A 139 27.90 20.69 11.12
C ARG A 139 28.30 20.24 12.52
N CYS A 140 27.82 19.09 12.95
CA CYS A 140 28.24 18.42 14.16
C CYS A 140 28.83 17.05 13.83
N VAL A 141 30.13 16.94 14.02
CA VAL A 141 30.86 15.67 14.09
C VAL A 141 30.88 15.26 15.56
N PHE A 142 30.16 14.21 15.95
CA PHE A 142 30.10 13.85 17.37
C PHE A 142 31.45 13.33 17.89
N GLN A 143 31.87 13.78 19.08
CA GLN A 143 33.10 13.28 19.71
C GLN A 143 32.95 11.80 20.05
N THR A 144 34.02 11.01 20.00
CA THR A 144 33.97 9.59 20.44
C THR A 144 33.61 9.44 21.92
N THR A 145 33.83 10.48 22.72
CA THR A 145 33.41 10.57 24.14
C THR A 145 31.98 11.08 24.35
N SER A 146 31.30 11.50 23.28
CA SER A 146 29.93 12.00 23.30
C SER A 146 28.95 10.93 23.75
N GLU A 147 27.86 11.33 24.41
CA GLU A 147 26.75 10.43 24.71
C GLU A 147 26.12 9.85 23.43
N PHE A 148 26.19 10.57 22.31
CA PHE A 148 25.65 10.12 21.02
C PHE A 148 26.50 9.05 20.34
N SER A 149 27.79 8.98 20.66
CA SER A 149 28.71 8.01 20.05
C SER A 149 28.87 6.74 20.88
N LYS A 150 28.29 6.67 22.08
CA LYS A 150 28.32 5.45 22.90
C LYS A 150 27.57 4.30 22.22
N GLY A 151 27.98 3.08 22.52
CA GLY A 151 27.21 1.89 22.19
C GLY A 151 26.06 1.75 23.18
N PHE A 152 24.86 1.48 22.69
CA PHE A 152 23.70 1.16 23.52
C PHE A 152 23.24 -0.24 23.16
N GLY A 153 22.94 -1.05 24.16
CA GLY A 153 22.56 -2.42 23.94
C GLY A 153 21.51 -2.93 24.92
N ILE A 154 21.06 -4.15 24.65
CA ILE A 154 20.16 -4.93 25.47
C ILE A 154 20.82 -6.28 25.76
N ASN A 155 20.87 -6.66 27.03
CA ASN A 155 21.25 -8.01 27.44
C ASN A 155 19.99 -8.86 27.48
N ALA A 156 20.02 -10.06 26.92
CA ALA A 156 18.95 -11.01 27.13
C ALA A 156 18.83 -11.31 28.64
N VAL A 157 17.60 -11.33 29.14
CA VAL A 157 17.31 -11.67 30.54
C VAL A 157 16.16 -12.64 30.59
N ARG A 158 16.30 -13.67 31.41
CA ARG A 158 15.22 -14.62 31.66
C ARG A 158 14.04 -13.97 32.37
N GLN A 159 12.89 -13.89 31.70
CA GLN A 159 11.63 -13.44 32.28
C GLN A 159 10.52 -14.48 32.06
N ASN A 160 9.57 -14.54 32.99
CA ASN A 160 8.45 -15.49 32.89
C ASN A 160 7.42 -15.10 31.82
N LYS A 161 7.41 -13.83 31.40
CA LYS A 161 6.45 -13.29 30.43
C LYS A 161 7.00 -12.01 29.80
N MET A 162 6.70 -11.78 28.52
CA MET A 162 6.85 -10.45 27.90
C MET A 162 5.76 -9.51 28.44
N ASP A 163 6.18 -8.45 29.14
CA ASP A 163 5.28 -7.46 29.71
C ASP A 163 5.34 -6.13 28.92
N GLY A 164 4.15 -5.57 28.67
CA GLY A 164 3.99 -4.26 28.03
C GLY A 164 3.70 -4.32 26.53
N THR A 165 3.07 -3.25 26.06
CA THR A 165 2.89 -2.95 24.64
C THR A 165 3.35 -1.53 24.37
N THR A 166 3.94 -1.28 23.20
CA THR A 166 4.25 0.08 22.74
C THR A 166 2.97 0.86 22.44
N LEU A 167 3.11 2.17 22.20
CA LEU A 167 2.00 3.02 21.76
C LEU A 167 1.36 2.55 20.44
N GLU A 168 2.07 1.76 19.64
CA GLU A 168 1.58 1.15 18.39
C GLU A 168 0.91 -0.22 18.61
N GLY A 169 0.79 -0.68 19.86
CA GLY A 169 0.22 -1.98 20.20
C GLY A 169 1.15 -3.17 19.96
N LEU A 170 2.45 -2.92 19.73
CA LEU A 170 3.46 -3.97 19.54
C LEU A 170 3.99 -4.45 20.90
N HIS A 171 4.39 -5.71 21.02
CA HIS A 171 4.98 -6.21 22.26
C HIS A 171 6.35 -5.56 22.54
N VAL A 172 6.69 -5.33 23.80
CA VAL A 172 8.03 -4.83 24.17
C VAL A 172 9.01 -6.01 24.26
N LEU A 173 10.19 -5.89 23.62
CA LEU A 173 11.22 -6.93 23.70
C LEU A 173 11.81 -7.04 25.12
N PRO A 174 12.03 -8.26 25.65
CA PRO A 174 12.67 -8.46 26.94
C PRO A 174 14.15 -8.07 26.89
N GLY A 175 14.73 -7.71 28.04
CA GLY A 175 16.16 -7.42 28.17
C GLY A 175 16.49 -6.31 29.17
N ASP A 176 17.73 -6.28 29.63
CA ASP A 176 18.28 -5.18 30.44
C ASP A 176 19.16 -4.27 29.58
N GLU A 177 18.90 -2.96 29.63
CA GLU A 177 19.66 -1.99 28.88
C GLU A 177 21.06 -1.80 29.47
N PHE A 178 22.06 -1.68 28.59
CA PHE A 178 23.42 -1.33 28.98
C PHE A 178 24.04 -0.32 28.01
N VAL A 179 25.09 0.34 28.47
CA VAL A 179 25.82 1.35 27.70
C VAL A 179 27.29 0.95 27.66
N GLU A 180 27.89 1.02 26.48
CA GLU A 180 29.31 0.78 26.26
C GLU A 180 30.01 2.02 25.73
N ALA A 181 31.28 2.18 26.09
CA ALA A 181 32.13 3.22 25.51
C ALA A 181 32.33 2.99 24.00
N TYR A 182 32.55 4.08 23.25
CA TYR A 182 32.79 4.02 21.82
C TYR A 182 33.97 3.08 21.47
N LYS A 183 33.73 2.18 20.52
CA LYS A 183 34.72 1.28 19.92
C LYS A 183 34.96 1.64 18.46
N THR A 184 36.21 1.63 18.02
CA THR A 184 36.58 1.86 16.61
C THR A 184 36.26 0.64 15.75
N ALA A 185 36.02 0.83 14.45
CA ALA A 185 35.80 -0.24 13.47
C ALA A 185 36.81 -1.39 13.63
N GLY A 186 36.33 -2.62 13.50
CA GLY A 186 37.12 -3.84 13.67
C GLY A 186 37.34 -4.31 15.13
N GLN A 187 37.02 -3.49 16.13
CA GLN A 187 36.93 -3.97 17.52
C GLN A 187 35.61 -4.70 17.75
N VAL A 188 35.65 -5.88 18.36
CA VAL A 188 34.45 -6.66 18.71
C VAL A 188 33.52 -5.83 19.59
N LEU A 189 32.29 -5.58 19.13
CA LEU A 189 31.32 -4.80 19.90
C LEU A 189 30.87 -5.55 21.14
N LYS A 190 30.58 -6.86 21.04
CA LYS A 190 30.16 -7.65 22.20
C LYS A 190 30.59 -9.10 22.04
N SER A 191 31.05 -9.72 23.14
CA SER A 191 31.26 -11.16 23.18
C SER A 191 29.90 -11.85 23.19
N GLN A 192 29.70 -12.81 22.28
CA GLN A 192 28.46 -13.56 22.18
C GLN A 192 28.46 -14.69 23.22
N ASP A 193 27.55 -14.59 24.18
CA ASP A 193 27.27 -15.66 25.14
C ASP A 193 26.12 -16.54 24.63
N ALA A 194 25.97 -17.74 25.18
CA ALA A 194 24.88 -18.62 24.79
C ALA A 194 23.53 -18.09 25.34
N LEU A 195 22.55 -17.87 24.46
CA LEU A 195 21.24 -17.32 24.85
C LEU A 195 20.26 -18.32 25.45
N LYS A 196 20.61 -19.61 25.46
CA LYS A 196 19.68 -20.71 25.77
C LYS A 196 19.06 -20.62 27.17
N ASP A 197 19.78 -20.04 28.13
CA ASP A 197 19.32 -19.90 29.52
C ASP A 197 18.59 -18.58 29.80
N GLU A 198 18.53 -17.67 28.81
CA GLU A 198 18.00 -16.30 28.92
C GLU A 198 16.68 -16.07 28.15
N THR A 199 16.00 -17.15 27.77
CA THR A 199 14.74 -17.04 27.02
C THR A 199 13.59 -16.50 27.89
N THR A 200 12.73 -15.72 27.26
CA THR A 200 11.50 -15.20 27.84
C THR A 200 10.29 -15.71 27.07
N SER A 201 9.34 -16.30 27.80
CA SER A 201 8.12 -16.83 27.19
C SER A 201 7.16 -15.72 26.75
N GLY A 202 6.77 -15.78 25.48
CA GLY A 202 5.72 -14.98 24.88
C GLY A 202 4.33 -15.43 25.32
N THR A 203 3.33 -14.58 25.09
CA THR A 203 1.93 -14.91 25.36
C THR A 203 1.38 -15.90 24.34
N SER A 204 0.58 -16.88 24.78
CA SER A 204 -0.05 -17.90 23.91
C SER A 204 -1.01 -17.34 22.85
N SER A 205 -1.26 -16.03 22.81
CA SER A 205 -2.01 -15.37 21.74
C SER A 205 -1.18 -15.10 20.48
N SER A 206 0.14 -15.17 20.57
CA SER A 206 1.08 -14.74 19.52
C SER A 206 1.52 -15.88 18.58
N CYS A 207 1.53 -17.11 19.11
CA CYS A 207 1.78 -18.35 18.41
C CYS A 207 0.78 -19.41 18.92
N GLU A 208 0.39 -20.36 18.07
CA GLU A 208 -0.62 -21.38 18.44
C GLU A 208 -0.27 -22.21 19.69
N THR A 209 1.02 -22.47 19.95
CA THR A 209 1.44 -23.33 21.07
C THR A 209 2.37 -22.61 22.04
N ALA A 210 3.56 -22.21 21.58
CA ALA A 210 4.59 -21.61 22.43
C ALA A 210 5.46 -20.67 21.61
N LEU A 211 6.00 -19.66 22.29
CA LEU A 211 6.99 -18.73 21.75
C LEU A 211 7.94 -18.39 22.90
N ASP A 212 9.23 -18.62 22.74
CA ASP A 212 10.27 -18.20 23.66
C ASP A 212 11.30 -17.38 22.87
N VAL A 213 11.67 -16.22 23.40
CA VAL A 213 12.56 -15.28 22.71
C VAL A 213 13.63 -14.80 23.68
N ALA A 214 14.88 -14.81 23.22
CA ALA A 214 15.99 -14.08 23.82
C ALA A 214 16.63 -13.20 22.74
N ILE A 215 16.84 -11.93 23.04
CA ILE A 215 17.58 -11.02 22.16
C ILE A 215 18.65 -10.34 22.98
N ASP A 216 19.86 -10.41 22.48
CA ASP A 216 21.01 -9.71 22.96
C ASP A 216 21.57 -8.88 21.81
N GLY A 217 21.85 -7.60 22.03
CA GLY A 217 22.60 -6.86 21.03
C GLY A 217 23.07 -5.49 21.48
N ILE A 218 23.92 -4.90 20.67
CA ILE A 218 24.45 -3.55 20.84
C ILE A 218 24.49 -2.82 19.50
N VAL A 219 24.07 -1.56 19.49
CA VAL A 219 24.22 -0.63 18.37
C VAL A 219 25.08 0.54 18.81
N GLN A 220 26.05 0.89 17.99
CA GLN A 220 26.85 2.09 18.12
C GLN A 220 26.73 2.90 16.84
N PHE A 221 26.47 4.20 16.96
CA PHE A 221 26.37 5.10 15.81
C PHE A 221 27.21 6.34 16.06
N SER A 222 28.06 6.71 15.11
CA SER A 222 28.83 7.95 15.18
C SER A 222 28.45 8.86 14.01
N PRO A 223 27.35 9.62 14.14
CA PRO A 223 26.90 10.49 13.08
C PRO A 223 27.86 11.69 12.84
N ASP A 224 27.92 12.15 11.60
CA ASP A 224 28.32 13.48 11.17
C ASP A 224 27.08 14.09 10.51
N VAL A 225 26.48 15.07 11.18
CA VAL A 225 25.26 15.71 10.73
C VAL A 225 25.56 17.12 10.27
N THR A 226 25.15 17.44 9.05
CA THR A 226 25.14 18.80 8.54
C THR A 226 23.70 19.23 8.31
N PHE A 227 23.34 20.40 8.79
CA PHE A 227 22.00 20.93 8.68
C PHE A 227 22.08 22.38 8.23
N THR A 228 21.41 22.71 7.14
CA THR A 228 21.42 24.05 6.55
C THR A 228 19.99 24.53 6.31
N VAL A 229 19.63 25.68 6.88
CA VAL A 229 18.35 26.36 6.62
C VAL A 229 18.64 27.62 5.84
N TYR A 230 18.05 27.71 4.66
CA TYR A 230 18.10 28.88 3.81
C TYR A 230 16.98 29.86 4.19
N ASP A 231 17.19 31.14 3.94
CA ASP A 231 16.19 32.20 4.08
C ASP A 231 14.90 31.95 3.28
N SER A 232 15.01 31.20 2.17
CA SER A 232 13.90 30.70 1.34
C SER A 232 12.96 29.72 2.07
N GLY A 233 13.33 29.25 3.26
CA GLY A 233 12.67 28.18 4.00
C GLY A 233 13.07 26.78 3.53
N THR A 234 13.97 26.67 2.53
CA THR A 234 14.55 25.38 2.14
C THR A 234 15.45 24.87 3.27
N THR A 235 15.28 23.61 3.64
CA THR A 235 16.09 22.93 4.64
C THR A 235 16.83 21.79 3.97
N VAL A 236 18.15 21.76 4.11
CA VAL A 236 19.02 20.67 3.63
C VAL A 236 19.65 20.01 4.84
N PHE A 237 19.36 18.74 5.00
CA PHE A 237 19.95 17.86 5.98
C PHE A 237 20.90 16.90 5.27
N SER A 238 22.08 16.68 5.83
CA SER A 238 23.04 15.68 5.37
C SER A 238 23.49 14.87 6.56
N ILE A 239 23.53 13.56 6.38
CA ILE A 239 23.99 12.61 7.37
C ILE A 239 25.08 11.77 6.77
N SER A 240 26.16 11.57 7.49
CA SER A 240 27.04 10.44 7.27
C SER A 240 27.42 9.81 8.60
N GLY A 241 27.97 8.61 8.59
CA GLY A 241 28.48 8.00 9.82
C GLY A 241 28.51 6.49 9.76
N MET A 242 29.38 5.92 10.58
CA MET A 242 29.50 4.48 10.76
C MET A 242 28.44 3.99 11.75
N VAL A 243 27.60 3.07 11.30
CA VAL A 243 26.71 2.27 12.14
C VAL A 243 27.40 0.93 12.38
N ARG A 244 27.48 0.56 13.65
CA ARG A 244 28.00 -0.73 14.09
C ARG A 244 26.93 -1.42 14.88
N THR A 245 26.67 -2.68 14.57
CA THR A 245 25.60 -3.44 15.21
C THR A 245 26.07 -4.86 15.44
N SER A 246 25.78 -5.41 16.61
CA SER A 246 26.02 -6.81 16.94
C SER A 246 24.78 -7.34 17.61
N VAL A 247 24.04 -8.21 16.94
CA VAL A 247 22.80 -8.81 17.45
C VAL A 247 22.92 -10.32 17.45
N GLN A 248 22.45 -10.92 18.54
CA GLN A 248 22.22 -12.34 18.69
C GLN A 248 20.78 -12.52 19.15
N ALA A 249 20.07 -13.43 18.50
CA ALA A 249 18.69 -13.72 18.83
C ALA A 249 18.45 -15.22 18.79
N LEU A 250 17.73 -15.70 19.79
CA LEU A 250 17.23 -17.06 19.89
C LEU A 250 15.71 -17.00 19.92
N VAL A 251 15.07 -17.65 18.96
CA VAL A 251 13.62 -17.76 18.85
C VAL A 251 13.25 -19.23 18.82
N GLU A 252 12.51 -19.68 19.84
CA GLU A 252 11.88 -21.00 19.85
C GLU A 252 10.37 -20.79 19.67
N ALA A 253 9.80 -21.36 18.62
CA ALA A 253 8.37 -21.19 18.38
C ALA A 253 7.74 -22.50 17.92
N GLN A 254 6.46 -22.67 18.26
CA GLN A 254 5.67 -23.83 17.92
C GLN A 254 4.26 -23.43 17.43
N GLY A 255 4.00 -23.75 16.16
CA GLY A 255 2.71 -23.58 15.48
C GLY A 255 2.69 -22.38 14.51
N SER A 256 1.49 -21.95 14.12
CA SER A 256 1.31 -20.71 13.36
C SER A 256 1.57 -19.49 14.25
N CYS A 257 2.46 -18.61 13.82
CA CYS A 257 2.92 -17.44 14.53
C CYS A 257 2.70 -16.17 13.70
N SER A 258 2.15 -15.14 14.34
CA SER A 258 2.19 -13.77 13.85
C SER A 258 2.52 -12.88 15.03
N PHE A 259 3.80 -12.54 15.16
CA PHE A 259 4.32 -11.86 16.33
C PHE A 259 5.27 -10.73 15.94
N LYS A 260 4.99 -9.55 16.48
CA LYS A 260 5.84 -8.38 16.34
C LYS A 260 6.17 -7.82 17.70
N ALA A 261 7.45 -7.64 17.95
CA ALA A 261 7.94 -6.98 19.14
C ALA A 261 9.01 -5.95 18.79
N MET A 262 9.08 -4.89 19.58
CA MET A 262 10.08 -3.84 19.41
C MET A 262 10.53 -3.29 20.76
N ARG A 263 11.73 -2.73 20.80
CA ARG A 263 12.20 -1.96 21.96
C ARG A 263 13.16 -0.87 21.51
N GLY A 264 12.95 0.34 22.03
CA GLY A 264 13.89 1.45 21.92
C GLY A 264 14.83 1.48 23.14
N PHE A 265 16.12 1.75 22.93
CA PHE A 265 17.13 1.90 23.97
C PHE A 265 18.23 2.90 23.55
N PRO A 266 18.75 3.76 24.45
CA PRO A 266 18.35 3.87 25.84
C PRO A 266 16.95 4.48 25.96
N ASP A 267 16.24 4.12 27.02
CA ASP A 267 15.01 4.78 27.46
C ASP A 267 15.31 5.66 28.70
N PRO A 268 15.20 6.99 28.63
CA PRO A 268 14.70 7.81 27.51
C PRO A 268 15.75 8.02 26.40
N PRO A 269 15.31 8.44 25.18
CA PRO A 269 16.21 8.69 24.05
C PRO A 269 17.24 9.79 24.35
N LYS A 270 18.44 9.66 23.77
CA LYS A 270 19.48 10.68 23.87
C LYS A 270 19.08 11.88 23.03
N LYS A 271 19.17 13.08 23.60
CA LYS A 271 18.75 14.31 22.94
C LYS A 271 19.73 15.45 23.14
N LYS A 272 19.82 16.33 22.15
CA LYS A 272 20.63 17.54 22.16
C LYS A 272 19.85 18.65 21.47
N VAL A 273 19.71 19.79 22.15
CA VAL A 273 19.07 20.97 21.58
C VAL A 273 20.13 22.05 21.34
N ILE A 274 20.17 22.56 20.12
CA ILE A 274 21.10 23.60 19.66
C ILE A 274 20.27 24.79 19.19
N CYS A 275 20.38 25.94 19.85
CA CYS A 275 19.61 27.12 19.48
C CYS A 275 20.51 28.22 18.89
N GLY A 276 20.11 28.77 17.74
CA GLY A 276 20.82 29.85 17.05
C GLY A 276 19.84 30.87 16.48
N GLY A 277 19.83 32.09 17.03
CA GLY A 277 18.96 33.15 16.51
C GLY A 277 17.47 32.84 16.64
N LYS A 278 16.78 32.62 15.51
CA LYS A 278 15.31 32.45 15.43
C LYS A 278 14.84 30.99 15.38
N PHE A 279 15.75 30.02 15.40
CA PHE A 279 15.40 28.60 15.33
C PHE A 279 16.28 27.79 16.30
N CYS A 280 15.77 26.63 16.69
CA CYS A 280 16.51 25.60 17.42
C CYS A 280 16.52 24.31 16.60
N ILE A 281 17.51 23.45 16.83
CA ILE A 281 17.63 22.12 16.24
C ILE A 281 17.64 21.14 17.40
N VAL A 282 16.66 20.25 17.41
CA VAL A 282 16.57 19.14 18.36
C VAL A 282 17.07 17.89 17.64
N ILE A 283 18.16 17.29 18.13
CA ILE A 283 18.72 16.04 17.64
C ILE A 283 18.37 14.97 18.67
N MET A 284 17.72 13.89 18.24
CA MET A 284 17.33 12.76 19.07
C MET A 284 17.89 11.46 18.48
N LEU A 285 18.47 10.63 19.33
CA LEU A 285 19.05 9.34 18.96
C LEU A 285 18.56 8.26 19.93
N GLN A 286 18.04 7.18 19.37
CA GLN A 286 17.71 5.96 20.10
C GLN A 286 17.94 4.76 19.21
N MET A 287 18.48 3.70 19.77
CA MET A 287 18.64 2.42 19.09
C MET A 287 17.33 1.65 19.18
N VAL A 288 17.01 0.89 18.15
CA VAL A 288 15.80 0.07 18.11
C VAL A 288 16.18 -1.36 17.77
N ALA A 289 15.64 -2.30 18.54
CA ALA A 289 15.57 -3.70 18.17
C ALA A 289 14.13 -4.05 17.79
N GLU A 290 13.95 -4.81 16.70
CA GLU A 290 12.66 -5.32 16.24
C GLU A 290 12.75 -6.82 15.98
N LEU A 291 11.70 -7.54 16.38
CA LEU A 291 11.48 -8.93 16.03
C LEU A 291 10.16 -9.05 15.26
N ASN A 292 10.19 -9.63 14.07
CA ASN A 292 9.01 -9.97 13.29
C ASN A 292 9.01 -11.46 12.96
N LEU A 293 7.98 -12.18 13.40
CA LEU A 293 7.75 -13.59 13.13
C LEU A 293 6.43 -13.74 12.36
N GLU A 294 6.49 -14.35 11.18
CA GLU A 294 5.32 -14.59 10.32
C GLU A 294 5.36 -16.01 9.78
N GLY A 295 4.27 -16.77 9.92
CA GLY A 295 4.09 -18.10 9.31
C GLY A 295 4.08 -19.25 10.32
N THR A 296 4.15 -20.48 9.82
CA THR A 296 4.10 -21.70 10.64
C THR A 296 5.51 -22.13 10.99
N LEU A 297 5.93 -21.89 12.23
CA LEU A 297 7.26 -22.21 12.74
C LEU A 297 7.16 -23.30 13.81
N THR A 298 7.87 -24.41 13.63
CA THR A 298 8.11 -25.40 14.69
C THR A 298 9.60 -25.66 14.77
N GLY A 299 10.25 -25.09 15.79
CA GLY A 299 11.67 -25.30 16.01
C GLY A 299 12.36 -24.11 16.68
N THR A 300 13.69 -24.19 16.65
CA THR A 300 14.60 -23.20 17.21
C THR A 300 15.36 -22.52 16.08
N LEU A 301 15.41 -21.19 16.15
CA LEU A 301 16.20 -20.34 15.28
C LEU A 301 17.15 -19.52 16.15
N GLU A 302 18.45 -19.73 15.96
CA GLU A 302 19.50 -18.90 16.54
C GLU A 302 20.21 -18.14 15.42
N VAL A 303 20.23 -16.81 15.51
CA VAL A 303 20.87 -15.94 14.53
C VAL A 303 21.79 -14.99 15.24
N SER A 304 23.03 -14.88 14.78
CA SER A 304 23.97 -13.87 15.21
C SER A 304 24.54 -13.12 14.00
N THR A 305 24.62 -11.80 14.10
CA THR A 305 25.30 -10.98 13.10
C THR A 305 25.99 -9.80 13.77
N GLU A 306 27.21 -9.52 13.34
CA GLU A 306 27.94 -8.29 13.59
C GLU A 306 28.16 -7.60 12.25
N ALA A 307 27.80 -6.32 12.15
CA ALA A 307 27.92 -5.56 10.91
C ALA A 307 28.41 -4.13 11.21
N ASP A 308 29.40 -3.70 10.43
CA ASP A 308 29.93 -2.35 10.35
C ASP A 308 29.59 -1.81 8.95
N PHE A 309 28.79 -0.74 8.87
CA PHE A 309 28.46 -0.10 7.59
C PHE A 309 28.40 1.41 7.73
N GLU A 310 28.81 2.10 6.68
CA GLU A 310 28.73 3.55 6.60
C GLU A 310 27.45 3.95 5.88
N ILE A 311 26.71 4.90 6.45
CA ILE A 311 25.61 5.55 5.78
C ILE A 311 26.04 6.95 5.36
N ALA A 312 25.57 7.39 4.20
CA ALA A 312 25.72 8.76 3.74
C ALA A 312 24.48 9.17 2.93
N GLY A 313 23.93 10.34 3.19
CA GLY A 313 22.80 10.82 2.43
C GLY A 313 22.41 12.26 2.73
N THR A 314 21.53 12.79 1.88
CA THR A 314 21.02 14.15 1.96
C THR A 314 19.51 14.15 1.82
N VAL A 315 18.82 14.87 2.70
CA VAL A 315 17.38 15.15 2.65
C VAL A 315 17.20 16.65 2.42
N ARG A 316 16.56 17.04 1.33
CA ARG A 316 16.24 18.42 1.02
C ARG A 316 14.73 18.60 1.07
N VAL A 317 14.26 19.45 1.97
CA VAL A 317 12.84 19.84 2.07
C VAL A 317 12.70 21.30 1.65
N THR A 318 11.96 21.57 0.59
CA THR A 318 11.68 22.94 0.12
C THR A 318 10.50 23.54 0.87
N SER A 319 10.37 24.87 0.83
CA SER A 319 9.32 25.60 1.56
C SER A 319 7.89 25.30 1.14
N ASN A 320 7.68 24.63 -0.01
CA ASN A 320 6.39 24.12 -0.47
C ASN A 320 6.09 22.68 0.01
N GLY A 321 6.96 22.09 0.85
CA GLY A 321 6.79 20.74 1.37
C GLY A 321 7.26 19.60 0.45
N HIS A 322 7.88 19.90 -0.69
CA HIS A 322 8.52 18.89 -1.53
C HIS A 322 9.83 18.41 -0.89
N ALA A 323 10.03 17.10 -0.84
CA ALA A 323 11.20 16.46 -0.24
C ALA A 323 11.96 15.64 -1.28
N ASP A 324 13.27 15.86 -1.37
CA ASP A 324 14.22 15.10 -2.19
C ASP A 324 15.17 14.37 -1.24
N VAL A 325 15.31 13.05 -1.43
CA VAL A 325 16.08 12.17 -0.54
C VAL A 325 17.06 11.35 -1.36
N ASP A 326 18.34 11.53 -1.09
CA ASP A 326 19.42 10.71 -1.64
C ASP A 326 20.14 9.98 -0.50
N MET A 327 20.27 8.67 -0.60
CA MET A 327 20.88 7.80 0.42
C MET A 327 21.75 6.75 -0.27
N ASN A 328 22.96 6.57 0.26
CA ASN A 328 23.99 5.66 -0.23
C ASN A 328 24.75 4.99 0.94
N THR A 329 25.31 3.81 0.68
CA THR A 329 26.21 3.08 1.59
C THR A 329 27.42 2.57 0.78
N PRO A 330 28.64 3.06 1.04
CA PRO A 330 29.81 2.67 0.25
C PRO A 330 30.33 1.23 0.49
N GLY A 331 29.87 0.51 1.52
CA GLY A 331 30.18 -0.90 1.75
C GLY A 331 29.75 -1.40 3.14
N ILE A 332 29.62 -2.73 3.32
CA ILE A 332 29.28 -3.38 4.59
C ILE A 332 30.33 -4.45 4.92
N ALA A 333 31.01 -4.32 6.06
CA ALA A 333 31.80 -5.40 6.64
C ALA A 333 30.93 -6.15 7.65
N HIS A 334 30.84 -7.48 7.57
CA HIS A 334 30.00 -8.26 8.46
C HIS A 334 30.63 -9.60 8.86
N LYS A 335 30.23 -10.09 10.03
CA LYS A 335 30.46 -11.44 10.54
C LYS A 335 29.10 -12.04 10.88
N GLN A 336 28.92 -13.32 10.57
CA GLN A 336 27.66 -14.00 10.82
C GLN A 336 27.88 -15.39 11.39
N GLY A 337 26.89 -15.85 12.13
CA GLY A 337 26.75 -17.23 12.57
C GLY A 337 25.27 -17.52 12.78
N PHE A 338 24.83 -18.74 12.46
CA PHE A 338 23.44 -19.14 12.64
C PHE A 338 23.33 -20.63 12.93
N ALA A 339 22.25 -21.00 13.61
CA ALA A 339 21.83 -22.38 13.79
C ALA A 339 20.31 -22.46 13.62
N ILE A 340 19.84 -23.33 12.73
CA ILE A 340 18.42 -23.53 12.45
C ILE A 340 18.08 -24.99 12.69
N GLY A 341 17.17 -25.26 13.61
CA GLY A 341 16.53 -26.56 13.78
C GLY A 341 15.03 -26.39 13.69
N ALA A 342 14.48 -26.30 12.46
CA ALA A 342 13.08 -25.93 12.26
C ALA A 342 12.39 -26.65 11.09
N SER A 343 11.13 -27.03 11.29
CA SER A 343 10.21 -27.43 10.24
C SER A 343 9.18 -26.33 10.04
N ALA A 344 9.20 -25.63 8.90
CA ALA A 344 8.40 -24.42 8.77
C ALA A 344 8.18 -23.91 7.34
N THR A 345 7.03 -23.25 7.15
CA THR A 345 6.87 -22.17 6.16
C THR A 345 6.76 -20.88 6.95
N ALA A 346 7.90 -20.24 7.24
CA ALA A 346 7.95 -19.07 8.11
C ALA A 346 9.07 -18.10 7.73
N SER A 347 8.89 -16.82 8.09
CA SER A 347 9.91 -15.79 8.12
C SER A 347 10.10 -15.31 9.55
N ALA A 348 11.35 -15.27 9.99
CA ALA A 348 11.75 -14.70 11.26
C ALA A 348 12.83 -13.65 10.99
N ARG A 349 12.52 -12.40 11.29
CA ARG A 349 13.39 -11.26 11.06
C ARG A 349 13.72 -10.57 12.38
N VAL A 350 15.01 -10.47 12.66
CA VAL A 350 15.54 -9.65 13.75
C VAL A 350 16.19 -8.43 13.11
N SER A 351 15.85 -7.25 13.61
CA SER A 351 16.34 -5.98 13.07
C SER A 351 16.94 -5.15 14.19
N MET A 352 18.07 -4.51 13.95
CA MET A 352 18.67 -3.63 14.94
C MET A 352 19.43 -2.47 14.29
N GLY A 353 19.22 -1.25 14.79
CA GLY A 353 19.87 -0.06 14.25
C GLY A 353 19.46 1.24 14.97
N PRO A 354 20.13 2.37 14.69
CA PRO A 354 19.77 3.65 15.27
C PRO A 354 18.54 4.25 14.58
N VAL A 355 17.81 5.07 15.33
CA VAL A 355 16.76 5.98 14.87
C VAL A 355 17.22 7.38 15.23
N LEU A 356 17.65 8.15 14.22
CA LEU A 356 18.08 9.53 14.38
C LEU A 356 16.98 10.46 13.89
N THR A 357 16.39 11.25 14.79
CA THR A 357 15.47 12.33 14.41
C THR A 357 16.14 13.68 14.58
N ILE A 358 16.03 14.52 13.57
CA ILE A 358 16.47 15.90 13.61
C ILE A 358 15.26 16.78 13.35
N TRP A 359 15.04 17.70 14.28
CA TRP A 359 13.85 18.52 14.29
C TRP A 359 14.24 20.00 14.41
N PRO A 360 14.21 20.75 13.30
CA PRO A 360 14.24 22.21 13.38
C PRO A 360 12.95 22.73 14.00
N VAL A 361 13.07 23.58 15.00
CA VAL A 361 11.96 24.22 15.70
C VAL A 361 12.03 25.73 15.47
N PRO A 362 11.04 26.35 14.80
CA PRO A 362 9.87 25.73 14.18
C PRO A 362 10.21 24.98 12.88
N GLY A 363 9.53 23.86 12.61
CA GLY A 363 9.80 23.03 11.44
C GLY A 363 9.33 21.58 11.62
N ILE A 364 9.63 20.75 10.63
CA ILE A 364 9.18 19.35 10.53
C ILE A 364 10.30 18.42 11.02
N PRO A 365 10.04 17.46 11.94
CA PRO A 365 11.01 16.44 12.30
C PRO A 365 11.29 15.53 11.09
N ILE A 366 12.55 15.23 10.86
CA ILE A 366 13.04 14.28 9.86
C ILE A 366 13.72 13.14 10.59
N THR A 367 13.29 11.91 10.34
CA THR A 367 13.83 10.70 10.97
C THR A 367 14.52 9.84 9.93
N VAL A 368 15.75 9.43 10.21
CA VAL A 368 16.52 8.47 9.43
C VAL A 368 16.72 7.20 10.26
N ARG A 369 16.42 6.05 9.66
CA ARG A 369 16.44 4.75 10.33
C ARG A 369 17.30 3.75 9.56
N PRO A 370 18.63 3.79 9.69
CA PRO A 370 19.47 2.73 9.14
C PRO A 370 19.35 1.48 10.00
N MET A 371 18.91 0.37 9.41
CA MET A 371 18.66 -0.87 10.13
C MET A 371 19.47 -2.01 9.48
N VAL A 372 20.02 -2.89 10.31
CA VAL A 372 20.52 -4.20 9.86
C VAL A 372 19.51 -5.24 10.23
N HIS A 373 19.27 -6.13 9.28
CA HIS A 373 18.31 -7.20 9.38
C HIS A 373 19.02 -8.53 9.20
N ALA A 374 18.69 -9.48 10.07
CA ALA A 374 18.94 -10.88 9.82
C ALA A 374 17.58 -11.57 9.70
N GLU A 375 17.27 -12.04 8.48
CA GLU A 375 15.98 -12.63 8.13
C GLU A 375 16.18 -14.08 7.68
N ALA A 376 15.74 -15.00 8.53
CA ALA A 376 15.66 -16.42 8.20
C ALA A 376 14.29 -16.71 7.60
N LYS A 377 14.28 -17.22 6.36
CA LYS A 377 13.08 -17.73 5.71
C LYS A 377 13.25 -19.21 5.43
N ALA A 378 12.23 -19.99 5.73
CA ALA A 378 12.21 -21.41 5.42
C ALA A 378 10.87 -21.80 4.80
N GLN A 379 10.91 -22.77 3.89
CA GLN A 379 9.76 -23.43 3.31
C GLN A 379 10.01 -24.94 3.31
N GLY A 380 9.24 -25.68 4.12
CA GLY A 380 9.33 -27.14 4.25
C GLY A 380 9.93 -27.61 5.58
N THR A 381 10.15 -28.92 5.71
CA THR A 381 10.73 -29.52 6.93
C THR A 381 12.24 -29.65 6.78
N LEU A 382 13.00 -28.99 7.64
CA LEU A 382 14.47 -29.06 7.67
C LEU A 382 14.92 -29.62 9.02
N ASN A 383 15.67 -30.72 8.99
CA ASN A 383 16.37 -31.23 10.17
C ASN A 383 17.85 -30.94 9.97
N TYR A 384 18.34 -29.88 10.61
CA TYR A 384 19.77 -29.56 10.65
C TYR A 384 20.21 -29.52 12.11
N GLU A 385 21.04 -30.49 12.49
CA GLU A 385 21.81 -30.44 13.74
C GLU A 385 23.25 -30.13 13.35
N SER A 386 23.73 -28.93 13.67
CA SER A 386 25.16 -28.65 13.62
C SER A 386 25.84 -29.63 14.59
N ALA A 387 26.73 -30.47 14.08
CA ALA A 387 27.43 -31.47 14.86
C ALA A 387 28.40 -30.80 15.87
N GLY A 388 27.91 -30.47 17.06
CA GLY A 388 28.68 -30.39 18.31
C GLY A 388 29.86 -29.41 18.40
N HIS A 389 30.08 -28.54 17.41
CA HIS A 389 31.12 -27.52 17.42
C HIS A 389 30.50 -26.15 17.18
N GLY A 390 30.85 -25.18 18.05
CA GLY A 390 30.20 -23.87 18.15
C GLY A 390 30.09 -23.10 16.83
N LEU A 391 29.17 -22.12 16.83
CA LEU A 391 28.94 -21.12 15.77
C LEU A 391 30.18 -20.89 14.90
N LEU A 392 30.15 -21.42 13.67
CA LEU A 392 31.19 -21.20 12.68
C LEU A 392 31.07 -19.76 12.18
N PHE A 393 31.93 -18.87 12.68
CA PHE A 393 32.07 -17.52 12.14
C PHE A 393 32.93 -17.57 10.88
N VAL A 394 32.37 -17.10 9.76
CA VAL A 394 33.13 -16.85 8.52
C VAL A 394 33.31 -15.33 8.42
N GLU A 395 34.56 -14.88 8.41
CA GLU A 395 34.91 -13.48 8.15
C GLU A 395 35.10 -13.31 6.65
N GLU A 396 34.23 -12.52 6.02
CA GLU A 396 34.28 -12.27 4.58
C GLU A 396 34.42 -10.75 4.36
N SER A 397 35.59 -10.32 3.89
CA SER A 397 35.83 -8.93 3.50
C SER A 397 35.85 -8.82 1.98
N ASP A 398 35.07 -7.90 1.40
CA ASP A 398 34.95 -7.67 -0.05
C ASP A 398 36.25 -7.13 -0.74
N GLN A 399 37.42 -7.20 -0.09
CA GLN A 399 38.70 -6.70 -0.62
C GLN A 399 39.81 -7.74 -0.81
N VAL A 400 39.55 -9.04 -0.68
CA VAL A 400 40.59 -10.07 -0.90
C VAL A 400 40.34 -10.84 -2.21
N SER A 401 41.31 -10.73 -3.13
CA SER A 401 41.37 -11.45 -4.40
C SER A 401 41.18 -12.96 -4.24
N ALA A 402 40.24 -13.53 -4.99
CA ALA A 402 39.89 -14.95 -5.02
C ALA A 402 41.07 -15.83 -5.51
N ALA A 403 41.85 -16.36 -4.56
CA ALA A 403 42.64 -17.57 -4.70
C ALA A 403 42.70 -18.24 -3.32
N ASP A 404 42.36 -19.53 -3.26
CA ASP A 404 42.45 -20.42 -2.10
C ASP A 404 41.27 -20.52 -1.11
N ALA A 405 40.07 -20.87 -1.62
CA ALA A 405 39.08 -21.59 -0.82
C ALA A 405 38.82 -22.98 -1.42
N SER A 406 39.44 -24.01 -0.85
CA SER A 406 39.35 -25.40 -1.30
C SER A 406 38.28 -26.21 -0.54
N ASN A 407 37.39 -26.83 -1.32
CA ASN A 407 36.51 -27.99 -1.07
C ASN A 407 36.55 -28.68 0.32
N SER A 408 35.43 -28.62 1.02
CA SER A 408 34.98 -29.65 1.96
C SER A 408 33.54 -30.05 1.64
N SER A 409 33.35 -31.12 0.86
CA SER A 409 32.04 -31.70 0.57
C SER A 409 31.58 -32.58 1.74
N LEU A 410 30.47 -32.22 2.39
CA LEU A 410 29.80 -33.06 3.40
C LEU A 410 28.64 -33.82 2.74
N ASN A 411 28.68 -35.15 2.80
CA ASN A 411 27.64 -36.03 2.27
C ASN A 411 26.43 -36.07 3.22
N MET A 412 25.28 -35.56 2.77
CA MET A 412 23.98 -35.81 3.39
C MET A 412 23.32 -37.05 2.77
N THR A 413 23.04 -38.07 3.59
CA THR A 413 22.19 -39.20 3.18
C THR A 413 20.72 -38.85 3.41
N SER A 414 20.02 -38.49 2.34
CA SER A 414 18.58 -38.24 2.31
C SER A 414 17.80 -39.56 2.14
N ASN A 415 16.96 -39.91 3.11
CA ASN A 415 15.91 -40.91 2.91
C ASN A 415 14.60 -40.20 2.54
N THR A 416 14.06 -40.61 1.40
CA THR A 416 13.01 -40.00 0.59
C THR A 416 11.64 -39.83 1.28
N LEU A 417 11.22 -38.58 1.43
CA LEU A 417 9.88 -38.05 1.14
C LEU A 417 10.10 -36.67 0.48
N GLN A 418 9.86 -36.55 -0.82
CA GLN A 418 10.07 -35.30 -1.59
C GLN A 418 9.03 -34.24 -1.19
N MET A 419 9.30 -33.49 -0.13
CA MET A 419 8.83 -32.11 0.01
C MET A 419 10.04 -31.21 -0.27
N CYS A 420 9.89 -30.22 -1.15
CA CYS A 420 10.95 -29.26 -1.45
C CYS A 420 11.19 -28.40 -0.19
N GLY A 421 12.22 -28.76 0.59
CA GLY A 421 12.69 -28.01 1.74
C GLY A 421 13.75 -27.01 1.29
N ALA A 422 13.47 -25.73 1.40
CA ALA A 422 14.46 -24.68 1.17
C ALA A 422 14.49 -23.70 2.34
N ALA A 423 15.67 -23.15 2.62
CA ALA A 423 15.83 -22.05 3.56
C ALA A 423 16.89 -21.08 3.08
N ALA A 424 16.71 -19.82 3.43
CA ALA A 424 17.69 -18.77 3.24
C ALA A 424 17.82 -17.94 4.52
N LEU A 425 19.06 -17.68 4.92
CA LEU A 425 19.38 -16.62 5.88
C LEU A 425 19.90 -15.42 5.10
N ASN A 426 19.15 -14.33 5.17
CA ASN A 426 19.47 -13.09 4.48
C ASN A 426 19.97 -12.07 5.52
N ILE A 427 21.16 -11.53 5.31
CA ILE A 427 21.62 -10.35 6.04
C ILE A 427 21.52 -9.16 5.09
N TYR A 428 20.75 -8.15 5.47
CA TYR A 428 20.60 -6.94 4.66
C TYR A 428 20.59 -5.70 5.53
N ALA A 429 21.01 -4.59 4.94
CA ALA A 429 20.85 -3.27 5.52
C ALA A 429 19.87 -2.48 4.66
N ASP A 430 18.94 -1.78 5.31
CA ASP A 430 18.08 -0.83 4.65
C ASP A 430 18.09 0.52 5.37
N VAL A 431 17.66 1.55 4.65
CA VAL A 431 17.45 2.87 5.20
C VAL A 431 16.07 3.32 4.79
N ASP A 432 15.28 3.77 5.76
CA ASP A 432 14.06 4.51 5.50
C ASP A 432 14.13 5.92 6.11
N VAL A 433 13.43 6.84 5.46
CA VAL A 433 13.32 8.23 5.91
C VAL A 433 11.85 8.56 6.06
N THR A 434 11.47 9.02 7.25
CA THR A 434 10.13 9.50 7.54
C THR A 434 10.18 10.96 7.99
N GLY A 435 9.10 11.68 7.76
CA GLY A 435 8.94 13.07 8.18
C GLY A 435 7.60 13.32 8.83
N PHE A 436 7.38 14.58 9.24
CA PHE A 436 6.10 15.14 9.69
C PHE A 436 5.59 14.66 11.07
N ALA A 437 6.13 13.57 11.62
CA ALA A 437 5.81 13.12 12.97
C ALA A 437 7.06 12.59 13.69
N LEU A 438 6.97 12.56 15.03
CA LEU A 438 7.95 11.85 15.84
C LEU A 438 7.66 10.34 15.79
N PRO A 439 8.69 9.49 15.66
CA PRO A 439 8.56 8.05 15.84
C PRO A 439 7.82 7.70 17.13
N ALA A 440 7.00 6.64 17.13
CA ALA A 440 6.26 6.23 18.33
C ALA A 440 7.13 6.01 19.57
N ILE A 441 8.36 5.54 19.37
CA ILE A 441 9.36 5.37 20.43
C ILE A 441 9.77 6.69 21.12
N PHE A 442 9.62 7.84 20.44
CA PHE A 442 9.89 9.16 21.00
C PHE A 442 8.65 9.80 21.63
N ARG A 443 7.46 9.48 21.11
CA ARG A 443 6.19 10.07 21.59
C ARG A 443 5.88 9.76 23.05
N SER A 444 6.39 8.64 23.60
CA SER A 444 6.22 8.33 25.02
C SER A 444 7.06 9.19 25.96
N HIS A 445 8.11 9.85 25.44
CA HIS A 445 9.11 10.58 26.24
C HIS A 445 9.24 12.06 25.88
N PHE A 446 8.53 12.47 24.83
CA PHE A 446 8.69 13.79 24.24
C PHE A 446 7.31 14.42 24.04
N ASP A 447 6.78 15.00 25.12
CA ASP A 447 5.61 15.86 25.09
C ASP A 447 6.00 17.35 24.90
N SER A 448 4.99 18.21 24.81
CA SER A 448 5.18 19.65 24.65
C SER A 448 5.97 20.27 25.80
N ASP A 449 5.82 19.76 27.02
CA ASP A 449 6.42 20.33 28.23
C ASP A 449 7.92 20.04 28.26
N VAL A 450 8.30 18.81 27.93
CA VAL A 450 9.70 18.41 27.74
C VAL A 450 10.36 19.25 26.65
N LEU A 451 9.69 19.51 25.53
CA LEU A 451 10.24 20.35 24.47
C LEU A 451 10.46 21.80 24.95
N VAL A 452 9.49 22.39 25.63
CA VAL A 452 9.57 23.75 26.17
C VAL A 452 10.71 23.87 27.18
N GLU A 453 10.87 22.88 28.06
CA GLU A 453 11.94 22.85 29.04
C GLU A 453 13.32 22.77 28.36
N GLU A 454 13.48 21.89 27.38
CA GLU A 454 14.75 21.72 26.65
C GLU A 454 15.12 22.97 25.84
N LEU A 455 14.15 23.60 25.18
CA LEU A 455 14.37 24.85 24.45
C LEU A 455 14.77 25.99 25.39
N THR A 456 14.07 26.13 26.52
CA THR A 456 14.40 27.11 27.56
C THR A 456 15.81 26.91 28.09
N ARG A 457 16.17 25.66 28.37
CA ARG A 457 17.51 25.29 28.86
C ARG A 457 18.59 25.57 27.82
N ALA A 458 18.35 25.26 26.54
CA ALA A 458 19.29 25.52 25.47
C ALA A 458 19.53 27.03 25.25
N VAL A 459 18.47 27.84 25.21
CA VAL A 459 18.56 29.30 25.04
C VAL A 459 19.34 29.94 26.20
N THR A 460 19.06 29.52 27.44
CA THR A 460 19.76 30.03 28.62
C THR A 460 21.22 29.57 28.68
N ALA A 461 21.51 28.31 28.34
CA ALA A 461 22.87 27.79 28.26
C ALA A 461 23.72 28.52 27.20
N SER A 462 23.16 28.79 26.02
CA SER A 462 23.84 29.58 24.98
C SER A 462 24.16 31.00 25.46
N ALA A 463 23.26 31.63 26.21
CA ALA A 463 23.49 32.96 26.78
C ALA A 463 24.59 32.95 27.87
N ASP A 464 24.61 31.93 28.73
CA ASP A 464 25.66 31.79 29.74
C ASP A 464 27.04 31.45 29.13
N ALA A 465 27.06 30.69 28.03
CA ALA A 465 28.28 30.44 27.26
C ALA A 465 28.80 31.72 26.60
N LEU A 466 27.90 32.52 26.00
CA LEU A 466 28.21 33.83 25.43
C LEU A 466 28.78 34.79 26.49
N VAL A 467 28.13 34.84 27.66
CA VAL A 467 28.59 35.64 28.81
C VAL A 467 30.00 35.22 29.24
N ARG A 468 30.27 33.92 29.43
CA ARG A 468 31.61 33.44 29.82
C ARG A 468 32.68 33.83 28.80
N THR A 469 32.33 33.75 27.53
CA THR A 469 33.21 34.10 26.41
C THR A 469 33.55 35.59 26.37
N ILE A 470 32.56 36.46 26.61
CA ILE A 470 32.74 37.92 26.63
C ILE A 470 33.49 38.36 27.89
N VAL A 471 33.17 37.76 29.04
CA VAL A 471 33.70 38.17 30.35
C VAL A 471 35.14 37.72 30.54
N GLY A 472 35.54 36.55 30.03
CA GLY A 472 36.89 36.01 30.19
C GLY A 472 38.01 36.98 29.75
N PRO A 473 37.95 37.54 28.53
CA PRO A 473 38.92 38.54 28.06
C PRO A 473 38.76 39.90 28.76
N LEU A 474 37.53 40.32 29.09
CA LEU A 474 37.25 41.63 29.70
C LEU A 474 37.64 41.71 31.18
N GLN A 475 37.73 40.58 31.89
CA GLN A 475 38.24 40.53 33.27
C GLN A 475 39.71 40.93 33.40
N CYS A 476 40.48 40.91 32.31
CA CYS A 476 41.87 41.34 32.27
C CYS A 476 42.04 42.86 32.05
N MET A 477 40.96 43.63 31.87
CA MET A 477 41.02 45.09 31.68
C MET A 477 40.65 45.88 32.94
N PRO A 478 41.45 46.90 33.36
CA PRO A 478 41.11 47.74 34.51
C PRO A 478 39.84 48.57 34.23
N GLY A 479 38.77 48.34 35.00
CA GLY A 479 37.46 49.00 34.82
C GLY A 479 36.23 48.07 34.86
N ALA A 480 36.41 46.80 35.21
CA ALA A 480 35.44 45.70 35.10
C ALA A 480 34.06 45.85 35.79
N ASN A 481 33.80 46.93 36.53
CA ASN A 481 32.50 47.15 37.20
C ASN A 481 31.34 47.37 36.20
N THR A 482 31.65 47.78 34.96
CA THR A 482 30.65 47.91 33.88
C THR A 482 30.28 46.58 33.22
N VAL A 483 31.12 45.55 33.37
CA VAL A 483 30.93 44.23 32.74
C VAL A 483 29.77 43.48 33.40
N ALA A 484 29.62 43.59 34.72
CA ALA A 484 28.50 42.96 35.44
C ALA A 484 27.12 43.43 34.94
N ALA A 485 26.99 44.72 34.59
CA ALA A 485 25.74 45.26 34.04
C ALA A 485 25.43 44.74 32.63
N VAL A 486 26.46 44.49 31.82
CA VAL A 486 26.30 43.88 30.48
C VAL A 486 25.90 42.41 30.61
N VAL A 487 26.51 41.68 31.54
CA VAL A 487 26.17 40.27 31.83
C VAL A 487 24.72 40.11 32.23
N GLU A 488 24.23 40.93 33.16
CA GLU A 488 22.83 40.85 33.60
C GLU A 488 21.86 41.24 32.49
N ARG A 489 22.21 42.19 31.61
CA ARG A 489 21.39 42.50 30.42
C ARG A 489 21.30 41.34 29.44
N ILE A 490 22.41 40.62 29.18
CA ILE A 490 22.42 39.46 28.30
C ILE A 490 21.57 38.33 28.89
N ARG A 491 21.73 38.04 30.19
CA ARG A 491 20.93 37.02 30.87
C ARG A 491 19.45 37.37 30.93
N ALA A 492 19.10 38.62 31.22
CA ALA A 492 17.72 39.08 31.22
C ALA A 492 17.09 38.99 29.82
N ALA A 493 17.83 39.36 28.77
CA ALA A 493 17.38 39.22 27.39
C ALA A 493 17.19 37.76 26.99
N ALA A 494 18.08 36.86 27.41
CA ALA A 494 17.96 35.43 27.15
C ALA A 494 16.78 34.79 27.87
N ARG A 495 16.51 35.16 29.13
CA ARG A 495 15.31 34.73 29.86
C ARG A 495 14.05 35.23 29.16
N ALA A 496 13.99 36.52 28.79
CA ALA A 496 12.85 37.07 28.05
C ALA A 496 12.64 36.40 26.69
N ALA A 497 13.72 36.05 25.97
CA ALA A 497 13.64 35.32 24.72
C ALA A 497 13.13 33.88 24.93
N ALA A 498 13.62 33.19 25.97
CA ALA A 498 13.14 31.87 26.35
C ALA A 498 11.65 31.92 26.74
N ASP A 499 11.23 32.88 27.55
CA ASP A 499 9.84 33.08 27.95
C ASP A 499 8.94 33.35 26.73
N HIS A 500 9.42 34.12 25.75
CA HIS A 500 8.68 34.35 24.50
C HIS A 500 8.56 33.09 23.63
N ILE A 501 9.62 32.28 23.53
CA ILE A 501 9.57 30.99 22.82
C ILE A 501 8.58 30.05 23.53
N SER A 502 8.68 29.95 24.85
CA SER A 502 7.78 29.16 25.70
C SER A 502 6.33 29.66 25.68
N ALA A 503 6.07 30.92 25.34
CA ALA A 503 4.72 31.45 25.15
C ALA A 503 4.15 31.20 23.74
N LEU A 504 5.00 30.94 22.75
CA LEU A 504 4.59 30.65 21.36
C LEU A 504 4.24 29.17 21.14
N ILE A 505 4.85 28.26 21.91
CA ILE A 505 4.66 26.81 21.78
C ILE A 505 3.27 26.32 22.28
N PRO A 506 2.69 26.81 23.40
CA PRO A 506 1.43 26.30 23.95
C PRO A 506 0.20 26.62 23.08
N THR A 507 0.31 27.53 22.13
CA THR A 507 -0.78 27.86 21.19
C THR A 507 -0.75 27.03 19.92
N ILE A 508 0.29 26.23 19.71
CA ILE A 508 0.41 25.32 18.58
C ILE A 508 0.26 23.91 19.16
N ASP A 509 -0.97 23.43 19.22
CA ASP A 509 -1.31 22.04 19.51
C ASP A 509 -0.77 21.17 18.36
N PHE A 510 0.55 21.00 18.33
CA PHE A 510 1.22 20.09 17.42
C PHE A 510 0.76 18.70 17.82
N ASP A 511 -0.19 18.17 17.05
CA ASP A 511 -0.53 16.76 17.13
C ASP A 511 0.68 15.95 16.64
N LEU A 512 1.62 15.69 17.55
CA LEU A 512 2.73 14.77 17.35
C LEU A 512 2.19 13.33 17.15
N GLY A 513 0.88 13.11 17.38
CA GLY A 513 0.14 11.89 17.11
C GLY A 513 -0.09 11.60 15.62
N LEU A 514 0.16 12.55 14.72
CA LEU A 514 0.01 12.32 13.28
C LEU A 514 0.86 11.13 12.80
N PRO A 515 0.37 10.34 11.83
CA PRO A 515 1.17 9.28 11.23
C PRO A 515 2.39 9.91 10.52
N SER A 516 3.54 9.29 10.67
CA SER A 516 4.77 9.73 10.01
C SER A 516 4.65 9.50 8.51
N ILE A 517 4.88 10.53 7.69
CA ILE A 517 4.85 10.40 6.23
C ILE A 517 6.17 9.77 5.78
N GLN A 518 6.09 8.68 5.02
CA GLN A 518 7.26 8.06 4.38
C GLN A 518 7.83 8.98 3.29
N LEU A 519 9.03 9.54 3.51
CA LEU A 519 9.74 10.36 2.52
C LEU A 519 10.60 9.49 1.57
N LEU A 520 11.16 8.40 2.09
CA LEU A 520 11.84 7.35 1.34
C LEU A 520 11.39 6.02 1.92
N SER A 521 10.72 5.18 1.10
CA SER A 521 10.38 3.81 1.48
C SER A 521 11.65 3.01 1.79
N PRO A 522 11.58 1.96 2.63
CA PRO A 522 12.75 1.15 2.98
C PRO A 522 13.56 0.75 1.75
N LYS A 523 14.71 1.41 1.55
CA LYS A 523 15.59 1.16 0.42
C LYS A 523 16.65 0.19 0.91
N LYS A 524 16.57 -1.04 0.43
CA LYS A 524 17.59 -2.07 0.67
C LYS A 524 18.89 -1.64 -0.01
N LEU A 525 19.91 -1.36 0.80
CA LEU A 525 21.20 -0.86 0.33
C LEU A 525 22.22 -1.99 0.12
N PHE A 526 22.07 -3.07 0.88
CA PHE A 526 22.89 -4.26 0.81
C PHE A 526 22.03 -5.48 1.11
N CYS A 527 22.28 -6.61 0.47
CA CYS A 527 21.72 -7.89 0.88
C CYS A 527 22.64 -9.03 0.48
N LYS A 528 22.89 -9.95 1.40
CA LYS A 528 23.64 -11.18 1.16
C LYS A 528 22.88 -12.39 1.70
N GLU A 529 22.78 -13.41 0.85
CA GLU A 529 22.33 -14.75 1.24
C GLU A 529 23.51 -15.47 1.89
N VAL A 530 23.57 -15.43 3.22
CA VAL A 530 24.72 -15.99 3.96
C VAL A 530 24.61 -17.48 4.18
N TYR A 531 23.42 -18.03 3.99
CA TYR A 531 23.18 -19.45 3.93
C TYR A 531 21.97 -19.73 3.05
N THR A 532 22.10 -20.74 2.21
CA THR A 532 21.02 -21.27 1.38
C THR A 532 21.06 -22.80 1.42
N THR A 533 19.89 -23.42 1.36
CA THR A 533 19.74 -24.85 1.14
C THR A 533 18.52 -25.08 0.24
N PRO A 534 18.55 -26.03 -0.70
CA PRO A 534 19.67 -26.93 -1.06
C PRO A 534 20.85 -26.21 -1.73
N ASP A 535 21.97 -26.93 -1.96
CA ASP A 535 23.17 -26.40 -2.65
C ASP A 535 22.86 -25.78 -4.03
N ASP A 536 21.75 -26.21 -4.66
CA ASP A 536 21.22 -25.69 -5.92
C ASP A 536 20.06 -24.70 -5.71
N PHE A 537 20.16 -23.86 -4.68
CA PHE A 537 19.11 -22.92 -4.23
C PHE A 537 18.41 -22.18 -5.38
N GLU A 538 19.15 -21.61 -6.33
CA GLU A 538 18.58 -20.86 -7.46
C GLU A 538 17.71 -21.71 -8.41
N SER A 539 17.92 -23.02 -8.49
CA SER A 539 17.11 -23.93 -9.31
C SER A 539 15.97 -24.59 -8.54
N ALA A 540 15.97 -24.53 -7.21
CA ALA A 540 14.93 -25.13 -6.39
C ALA A 540 13.62 -24.32 -6.50
N PRO A 541 12.50 -24.90 -6.99
CA PRO A 541 11.25 -24.16 -7.15
C PRO A 541 10.69 -23.57 -5.84
N CYS A 542 11.02 -24.18 -4.69
CA CYS A 542 10.65 -23.68 -3.36
C CYS A 542 11.57 -22.57 -2.83
N ALA A 543 12.70 -22.28 -3.47
CA ALA A 543 13.60 -21.20 -3.06
C ALA A 543 13.24 -19.84 -3.70
N ALA A 544 12.32 -19.85 -4.68
CA ALA A 544 11.97 -18.68 -5.49
C ALA A 544 11.56 -17.44 -4.68
N GLU A 545 11.15 -17.58 -3.41
CA GLU A 545 10.70 -16.48 -2.55
C GLU A 545 11.56 -16.27 -1.28
N LEU A 546 12.66 -17.00 -1.13
CA LEU A 546 13.43 -17.04 0.12
C LEU A 546 14.65 -16.10 0.11
N GLY A 547 15.28 -15.92 -1.05
CA GLY A 547 16.53 -15.20 -1.20
C GLY A 547 16.46 -13.68 -1.05
N CYS A 548 17.61 -13.03 -1.26
CA CYS A 548 17.81 -11.60 -1.08
C CYS A 548 16.90 -10.74 -1.97
N LYS A 549 16.47 -11.28 -3.11
CA LYS A 549 15.49 -10.65 -3.98
C LYS A 549 14.13 -10.43 -3.28
N HIS A 550 13.78 -11.31 -2.34
CA HIS A 550 12.51 -11.33 -1.63
C HIS A 550 12.63 -10.97 -0.14
N ALA A 551 13.86 -10.87 0.40
CA ALA A 551 14.13 -10.29 1.71
C ALA A 551 13.88 -8.78 1.70
N GLY A 552 13.40 -8.22 2.81
CA GLY A 552 13.16 -6.78 2.94
C GLY A 552 12.02 -6.42 3.89
N ARG A 553 12.07 -5.21 4.45
CA ARG A 553 10.90 -4.61 5.09
C ARG A 553 9.84 -4.30 4.03
N ARG A 554 8.60 -4.74 4.29
CA ARG A 554 7.46 -4.26 3.53
C ARG A 554 7.20 -2.79 3.93
N PRO A 555 6.79 -1.92 3.00
CA PRO A 555 6.27 -0.62 3.36
C PRO A 555 5.15 -0.77 4.41
N PRO A 556 5.01 0.18 5.35
CA PRO A 556 3.90 0.17 6.30
C PRO A 556 2.54 0.05 5.56
N PRO A 557 1.60 -0.80 6.02
CA PRO A 557 0.31 -0.94 5.36
C PRO A 557 -0.49 0.37 5.44
N GLY A 558 -0.91 0.92 4.29
CA GLY A 558 -1.88 2.04 4.24
C GLY A 558 -1.35 3.38 3.73
N GLU A 559 -0.08 3.49 3.33
CA GLU A 559 0.50 4.72 2.77
C GLU A 559 1.16 4.48 1.40
N GLU A 560 0.39 4.09 0.38
CA GLU A 560 0.83 4.29 -1.01
C GLU A 560 0.65 5.76 -1.37
N LEU A 561 1.66 6.58 -1.08
CA LEU A 561 1.87 7.82 -1.83
C LEU A 561 2.48 7.45 -3.20
N PRO A 562 2.15 8.18 -4.28
CA PRO A 562 2.82 8.01 -5.56
C PRO A 562 4.34 8.15 -5.37
N GLU A 563 5.12 7.27 -6.01
CA GLU A 563 6.59 7.34 -5.96
C GLU A 563 7.05 8.78 -6.21
N PRO A 564 7.92 9.35 -5.35
CA PRO A 564 8.50 10.66 -5.61
C PRO A 564 9.20 10.65 -6.97
N GLU A 565 8.80 11.57 -7.85
CA GLU A 565 9.43 11.72 -9.15
C GLU A 565 10.89 12.17 -8.93
N GLN A 566 11.83 11.28 -9.27
CA GLN A 566 13.30 11.43 -9.31
C GLN A 566 14.09 11.05 -8.04
N VAL A 567 14.41 9.76 -7.91
CA VAL A 567 15.64 9.30 -7.26
C VAL A 567 16.69 9.05 -8.36
N THR A 568 17.65 9.94 -8.53
CA THR A 568 18.78 9.70 -9.46
C THR A 568 19.83 8.81 -8.79
N SER A 569 19.71 7.49 -8.92
CA SER A 569 20.81 6.59 -8.56
C SER A 569 21.92 6.69 -9.62
N ARG A 570 23.10 7.19 -9.23
CA ARG A 570 24.33 6.99 -10.02
C ARG A 570 24.83 5.57 -9.77
N ASP A 571 24.40 4.63 -10.59
CA ASP A 571 24.80 3.24 -10.48
C ASP A 571 26.10 2.98 -11.28
N THR A 572 27.16 2.62 -10.57
CA THR A 572 28.40 2.09 -11.15
C THR A 572 28.17 0.66 -11.60
N ARG A 573 27.95 0.47 -12.91
CA ARG A 573 28.06 -0.81 -13.67
C ARG A 573 27.81 -2.08 -12.86
N ALA A 574 26.53 -2.45 -12.70
CA ALA A 574 26.13 -3.82 -12.47
C ALA A 574 25.60 -4.43 -13.79
N SER A 575 26.22 -5.52 -14.21
CA SER A 575 25.78 -6.38 -15.31
C SER A 575 24.51 -7.13 -14.92
N GLY A 576 23.50 -7.10 -15.80
CA GLY A 576 22.47 -8.15 -15.85
C GLY A 576 21.16 -7.88 -15.13
N THR A 577 20.47 -6.77 -15.40
CA THR A 577 19.02 -6.73 -15.20
C THR A 577 18.37 -7.71 -16.20
N GLY A 578 17.57 -8.65 -15.70
CA GLY A 578 16.82 -9.61 -16.51
C GLY A 578 15.87 -8.90 -17.48
N THR A 579 16.36 -8.58 -18.67
CA THR A 579 15.55 -8.20 -19.81
C THR A 579 14.67 -9.40 -20.17
N CYS A 580 13.37 -9.19 -20.37
CA CYS A 580 12.54 -10.13 -21.12
C CYS A 580 13.34 -10.57 -22.35
N PRO A 581 13.79 -11.84 -22.48
CA PRO A 581 14.93 -12.18 -23.34
C PRO A 581 14.79 -11.86 -24.84
N ALA A 582 13.61 -11.41 -25.28
CA ALA A 582 13.32 -11.10 -26.67
C ALA A 582 12.88 -9.65 -26.94
N LEU A 583 12.59 -8.83 -25.93
CA LEU A 583 12.07 -7.47 -26.16
C LEU A 583 13.02 -6.41 -25.62
N VAL A 584 13.77 -5.81 -26.53
CA VAL A 584 14.74 -4.76 -26.21
C VAL A 584 14.00 -3.44 -26.06
N MET A 585 14.12 -2.81 -24.89
CA MET A 585 13.56 -1.49 -24.58
C MET A 585 14.66 -0.54 -24.11
N GLY A 586 14.34 0.75 -24.08
CA GLY A 586 15.13 1.77 -23.42
C GLY A 586 14.33 3.06 -23.26
N ASP A 587 15.01 4.20 -23.18
CA ASP A 587 14.37 5.50 -22.96
C ASP A 587 13.44 5.88 -24.13
N ARG A 588 12.13 5.71 -23.90
CA ARG A 588 11.03 5.99 -24.84
C ARG A 588 11.19 5.27 -26.19
N PHE A 589 11.66 4.03 -26.21
CA PHE A 589 11.63 3.19 -27.40
C PHE A 589 11.42 1.70 -27.13
N ILE A 590 10.78 1.02 -28.07
CA ILE A 590 10.67 -0.44 -28.14
C ILE A 590 11.31 -0.92 -29.43
N GLN A 591 12.21 -1.89 -29.33
CA GLN A 591 12.86 -2.52 -30.47
C GLN A 591 12.25 -3.90 -30.75
N LEU A 592 11.93 -4.16 -32.02
CA LEU A 592 11.26 -5.38 -32.48
C LEU A 592 12.18 -6.10 -33.49
N GLY A 593 12.71 -7.25 -33.07
CA GLY A 593 13.82 -7.90 -33.76
C GLY A 593 15.13 -7.09 -33.65
N ASN A 594 16.01 -7.26 -34.63
CA ASN A 594 17.33 -6.59 -34.64
C ASN A 594 17.36 -5.30 -35.46
N THR A 595 16.25 -4.95 -36.12
CA THR A 595 16.27 -3.96 -37.21
C THR A 595 15.22 -2.85 -37.09
N TRP A 596 14.21 -2.98 -36.22
CA TRP A 596 13.12 -2.01 -36.12
C TRP A 596 12.95 -1.44 -34.72
N ARG A 597 12.72 -0.12 -34.61
CA ARG A 597 12.37 0.58 -33.37
C ARG A 597 11.12 1.44 -33.55
N LEU A 598 10.24 1.43 -32.55
CA LEU A 598 9.21 2.44 -32.31
C LEU A 598 9.73 3.38 -31.23
N CYS A 599 9.76 4.69 -31.47
CA CYS A 599 10.37 5.64 -30.55
C CYS A 599 9.62 6.98 -30.51
N ASP A 600 9.47 7.51 -29.31
CA ASP A 600 9.10 8.91 -29.12
C ASP A 600 10.36 9.75 -29.00
N ILE A 601 10.52 10.67 -29.94
CA ILE A 601 11.74 11.46 -30.12
C ILE A 601 11.78 12.60 -29.10
N ASP A 602 10.74 13.45 -29.07
CA ASP A 602 10.74 14.72 -28.35
C ASP A 602 9.38 15.07 -27.72
N GLY A 603 8.43 14.12 -27.65
CA GLY A 603 7.05 14.38 -27.22
C GLY A 603 6.23 15.13 -28.28
N VAL A 604 6.78 15.33 -29.48
CA VAL A 604 6.11 15.94 -30.62
C VAL A 604 6.10 14.98 -31.81
N HIS A 605 7.12 14.11 -31.91
CA HIS A 605 7.31 13.17 -33.02
C HIS A 605 7.47 11.73 -32.51
N PHE A 606 6.60 10.85 -33.00
CA PHE A 606 6.69 9.41 -32.81
C PHE A 606 7.08 8.77 -34.14
N VAL A 607 8.07 7.88 -34.12
CA VAL A 607 8.66 7.33 -35.35
C VAL A 607 8.70 5.81 -35.33
N LEU A 608 8.48 5.21 -36.51
CA LEU A 608 8.88 3.84 -36.81
C LEU A 608 10.17 3.91 -37.63
N GLN A 609 11.24 3.38 -37.07
CA GLN A 609 12.59 3.56 -37.59
C GLN A 609 13.25 2.21 -37.87
N HIS A 610 13.81 2.05 -39.07
CA HIS A 610 14.69 0.93 -39.40
C HIS A 610 16.14 1.24 -38.95
N ASN A 611 16.98 0.23 -38.73
CA ASN A 611 18.37 0.42 -38.34
C ASN A 611 19.22 1.05 -39.45
N ASN A 612 18.73 1.08 -40.69
CA ASN A 612 19.33 1.84 -41.78
C ASN A 612 19.13 3.36 -41.56
N PRO A 613 20.20 4.16 -41.41
CA PRO A 613 20.13 5.60 -41.11
C PRO A 613 19.43 6.47 -42.14
N ARG A 614 19.19 5.95 -43.35
CA ARG A 614 18.57 6.74 -44.43
C ARG A 614 17.05 6.67 -44.43
N GLU A 615 16.44 5.91 -43.53
CA GLU A 615 15.08 5.43 -43.75
C GLU A 615 14.20 5.52 -42.51
N VAL A 616 13.42 6.58 -42.44
CA VAL A 616 12.31 6.74 -41.49
C VAL A 616 11.01 6.46 -42.24
N PRO A 617 10.49 5.23 -42.27
CA PRO A 617 9.31 4.93 -43.09
C PRO A 617 8.09 5.82 -42.76
N ILE A 618 7.91 6.19 -41.49
CA ILE A 618 6.78 7.00 -41.05
C ILE A 618 7.08 7.82 -39.78
N VAL A 619 6.52 9.02 -39.73
CA VAL A 619 6.51 9.91 -38.55
C VAL A 619 5.08 10.33 -38.23
N TRP A 620 4.65 10.12 -36.99
CA TRP A 620 3.40 10.62 -36.43
C TRP A 620 3.69 11.85 -35.57
N ARG A 621 2.88 12.91 -35.68
CA ARG A 621 3.04 14.14 -34.92
C ARG A 621 1.90 14.37 -33.93
N ASN A 622 2.19 15.08 -32.85
CA ASN A 622 1.22 15.49 -31.85
C ASN A 622 0.11 16.46 -32.34
N ASP A 623 0.19 16.94 -33.59
CA ASP A 623 -0.82 17.76 -34.25
C ASP A 623 -1.79 16.93 -35.12
N GLY A 624 -1.73 15.60 -35.02
CA GLY A 624 -2.57 14.68 -35.78
C GLY A 624 -2.10 14.43 -37.21
N ARG A 625 -0.95 14.97 -37.64
CA ARG A 625 -0.41 14.72 -38.98
C ARG A 625 0.49 13.49 -39.02
N THR A 626 0.46 12.80 -40.16
CA THR A 626 1.34 11.68 -40.49
C THR A 626 2.17 12.04 -41.71
N PHE A 627 3.50 11.84 -41.64
CA PHE A 627 4.42 12.05 -42.75
C PHE A 627 4.92 10.71 -43.25
N TRP A 628 4.78 10.50 -44.56
CA TRP A 628 5.21 9.31 -45.26
C TRP A 628 6.40 9.68 -46.14
N ARG A 629 7.48 8.88 -46.15
CA ARG A 629 8.68 9.09 -46.98
C ARG A 629 9.43 10.40 -46.65
N PRO A 630 10.56 10.34 -45.94
CA PRO A 630 11.21 11.50 -45.32
C PRO A 630 11.75 12.57 -46.25
N TRP A 631 11.67 12.49 -47.58
CA TRP A 631 12.09 13.62 -48.43
C TRP A 631 11.08 14.78 -48.41
N GLU A 632 9.86 14.55 -47.93
CA GLU A 632 8.91 15.63 -47.59
C GLU A 632 9.32 16.37 -46.31
N LEU A 633 10.08 15.69 -45.45
CA LEU A 633 10.80 16.30 -44.34
C LEU A 633 12.19 16.72 -44.87
N ASN A 634 12.72 17.85 -44.43
CA ASN A 634 14.05 18.25 -44.90
C ASN A 634 15.06 17.15 -44.51
N SER A 635 16.03 16.81 -45.37
CA SER A 635 16.98 15.68 -45.18
C SER A 635 17.69 15.65 -43.80
N HIS A 636 17.74 16.78 -43.12
CA HIS A 636 18.18 16.95 -41.74
C HIS A 636 17.33 16.17 -40.71
N TRP A 637 16.01 16.05 -40.92
CA TRP A 637 15.09 15.40 -39.97
C TRP A 637 15.22 13.88 -39.95
N SER A 638 15.47 13.23 -41.09
CA SER A 638 15.71 11.78 -41.10
C SER A 638 16.98 11.41 -40.33
N GLN A 639 18.04 12.21 -40.48
CA GLN A 639 19.27 12.06 -39.71
C GLN A 639 19.05 12.33 -38.22
N LYS A 640 18.29 13.38 -37.87
CA LYS A 640 17.95 13.68 -36.48
C LYS A 640 17.14 12.55 -35.83
N ALA A 641 16.07 12.09 -36.48
CA ALA A 641 15.23 11.01 -35.97
C ALA A 641 16.01 9.70 -35.81
N TRP A 642 16.87 9.36 -36.77
CA TRP A 642 17.74 8.19 -36.63
C TRP A 642 18.72 8.34 -35.47
N ALA A 643 19.42 9.48 -35.41
CA ALA A 643 20.35 9.77 -34.33
C ALA A 643 19.64 9.67 -32.98
N GLU A 644 18.46 10.25 -32.82
CA GLU A 644 17.78 10.27 -31.53
C GLU A 644 17.10 8.94 -31.16
N CYS A 645 16.68 8.10 -32.11
CA CYS A 645 16.07 6.80 -31.84
C CYS A 645 17.11 5.68 -31.62
N TRP A 646 18.15 5.61 -32.47
CA TRP A 646 19.15 4.53 -32.41
C TRP A 646 20.37 4.85 -31.55
N SER A 647 20.64 6.12 -31.22
CA SER A 647 21.70 6.44 -30.23
C SER A 647 21.30 6.10 -28.79
N ARG A 648 20.00 5.95 -28.51
CA ARG A 648 19.53 5.55 -27.18
C ARG A 648 19.95 4.12 -26.91
N ALA A 649 20.69 3.95 -25.82
CA ALA A 649 21.11 2.65 -25.33
C ALA A 649 19.87 1.84 -24.90
N SER A 650 19.91 0.53 -25.15
CA SER A 650 19.02 -0.40 -24.45
C SER A 650 19.28 -0.31 -22.95
N GLY A 651 18.22 -0.32 -22.15
CA GLY A 651 18.32 -0.09 -20.71
C GLY A 651 16.95 -0.13 -20.04
N PRO A 652 16.80 0.52 -18.87
CA PRO A 652 15.49 0.65 -18.22
C PRO A 652 14.46 1.23 -19.20
N SER A 653 13.24 0.69 -19.17
CA SER A 653 12.12 1.11 -20.02
C SER A 653 11.54 2.48 -19.60
N LYS A 654 12.41 3.48 -19.48
CA LYS A 654 12.05 4.84 -19.06
C LYS A 654 11.08 5.44 -20.06
N GLY A 655 9.97 6.00 -19.57
CA GLY A 655 8.93 6.56 -20.43
C GLY A 655 8.19 5.51 -21.26
N ILE A 656 8.12 4.26 -20.80
CA ILE A 656 7.23 3.24 -21.36
C ILE A 656 6.26 2.80 -20.27
N SER A 657 4.97 2.95 -20.52
CA SER A 657 3.90 2.47 -19.64
C SER A 657 2.90 1.62 -20.43
N PHE A 658 2.07 0.87 -19.72
CA PHE A 658 1.10 -0.04 -20.32
C PHE A 658 -0.30 0.29 -19.84
N GLY A 659 -1.29 -0.28 -20.51
CA GLY A 659 -2.65 -0.35 -20.01
C GLY A 659 -3.49 -1.32 -20.82
N PHE A 660 -4.82 -1.22 -20.70
CA PHE A 660 -5.74 -2.11 -21.39
C PHE A 660 -5.68 -1.91 -22.91
N GLN A 661 -5.11 -2.89 -23.60
CA GLN A 661 -4.92 -2.91 -25.03
C GLN A 661 -4.21 -1.66 -25.57
N PHE A 662 -3.21 -1.15 -24.86
CA PHE A 662 -2.28 -0.16 -25.41
C PHE A 662 -0.90 -0.26 -24.78
N ILE A 663 0.08 0.33 -25.47
CA ILE A 663 1.41 0.62 -24.99
C ILE A 663 1.62 2.12 -25.14
N GLN A 664 2.11 2.78 -24.09
CA GLN A 664 2.53 4.17 -24.13
C GLN A 664 4.05 4.24 -24.24
N ILE A 665 4.54 5.07 -25.14
CA ILE A 665 5.97 5.34 -25.36
C ILE A 665 6.11 6.87 -25.37
N GLY A 666 6.63 7.42 -24.29
CA GLY A 666 6.63 8.85 -23.99
C GLY A 666 5.22 9.43 -23.94
N GLU A 667 4.96 10.40 -24.82
CA GLU A 667 3.68 11.12 -24.95
C GLU A 667 2.72 10.47 -25.95
N PHE A 668 3.12 9.36 -26.57
CA PHE A 668 2.33 8.65 -27.57
C PHE A 668 1.84 7.31 -27.06
N ARG A 669 0.65 6.91 -27.51
CA ARG A 669 0.10 5.58 -27.28
C ARG A 669 -0.13 4.87 -28.60
N ILE A 670 0.08 3.57 -28.59
CA ILE A 670 -0.25 2.66 -29.69
C ILE A 670 -1.11 1.54 -29.14
N GLY A 671 -2.32 1.35 -29.65
CA GLY A 671 -3.30 0.48 -29.01
C GLY A 671 -4.55 0.20 -29.82
N ALA A 672 -5.32 -0.81 -29.40
CA ALA A 672 -6.58 -1.19 -30.04
C ALA A 672 -7.73 -0.39 -29.41
N ASN A 673 -8.41 0.47 -30.17
CA ASN A 673 -9.59 1.21 -29.70
C ASN A 673 -10.79 0.28 -29.45
N ASP A 674 -10.89 -0.76 -30.27
CA ASP A 674 -11.88 -1.82 -30.15
C ASP A 674 -11.37 -3.08 -30.89
N ASP A 675 -12.27 -4.00 -31.21
CA ASP A 675 -11.95 -5.24 -31.91
C ASP A 675 -11.58 -5.08 -33.39
N ASP A 676 -11.83 -3.91 -33.98
CA ASP A 676 -11.65 -3.62 -35.41
C ASP A 676 -10.75 -2.39 -35.66
N HIS A 677 -10.48 -1.54 -34.67
CA HIS A 677 -9.71 -0.32 -34.82
C HIS A 677 -8.42 -0.36 -33.97
N PHE A 678 -7.29 -0.02 -34.62
CA PHE A 678 -5.98 0.16 -34.01
C PHE A 678 -5.53 1.59 -34.23
N SER A 679 -4.99 2.29 -33.24
CA SER A 679 -4.57 3.69 -33.42
C SER A 679 -3.20 3.99 -32.83
N VAL A 680 -2.63 5.09 -33.33
CA VAL A 680 -1.60 5.86 -32.63
C VAL A 680 -2.27 7.14 -32.13
N GLY A 681 -2.23 7.37 -30.82
CA GLY A 681 -2.71 8.59 -30.16
C GLY A 681 -1.57 9.38 -29.52
N HIS A 682 -1.84 10.63 -29.16
CA HIS A 682 -0.93 11.51 -28.42
C HIS A 682 -1.63 12.12 -27.20
N SER A 683 -0.89 12.48 -26.15
CA SER A 683 -1.40 13.08 -24.91
C SER A 683 -2.16 14.40 -25.11
N SER A 684 -2.03 15.03 -26.27
CA SER A 684 -2.83 16.18 -26.74
C SER A 684 -4.23 15.80 -27.26
N HIS A 685 -4.64 14.54 -27.12
CA HIS A 685 -5.89 13.97 -27.66
C HIS A 685 -6.01 14.05 -29.19
N THR A 686 -4.88 14.01 -29.90
CA THR A 686 -4.86 13.85 -31.35
C THR A 686 -4.58 12.40 -31.72
N CYS A 687 -5.25 11.87 -32.75
CA CYS A 687 -4.99 10.54 -33.31
C CYS A 687 -4.46 10.67 -34.75
N PRO A 688 -3.12 10.66 -34.94
CA PRO A 688 -2.50 10.75 -36.26
C PRO A 688 -2.97 9.69 -37.26
N GLN A 689 -3.18 8.46 -36.79
CA GLN A 689 -3.49 7.34 -37.67
C GLN A 689 -4.31 6.26 -36.98
N THR A 690 -5.26 5.70 -37.71
CA THR A 690 -6.06 4.52 -37.32
C THR A 690 -6.03 3.47 -38.42
N TRP A 691 -5.81 2.21 -38.09
CA TRP A 691 -6.00 1.06 -38.98
C TRP A 691 -7.30 0.36 -38.64
N ARG A 692 -8.01 -0.09 -39.68
CA ARG A 692 -9.28 -0.82 -39.54
C ARG A 692 -9.13 -2.25 -40.04
N GLY A 693 -9.44 -3.22 -39.20
CA GLY A 693 -9.09 -4.63 -39.38
C GLY A 693 -9.87 -5.33 -40.49
N HIS A 694 -11.20 -5.16 -40.51
CA HIS A 694 -12.10 -5.90 -41.41
C HIS A 694 -11.94 -5.49 -42.89
N ASP A 695 -11.68 -4.21 -43.18
CA ASP A 695 -11.48 -3.70 -44.55
C ASP A 695 -10.03 -3.33 -44.88
N THR A 696 -9.11 -3.47 -43.91
CA THR A 696 -7.67 -3.15 -44.04
C THR A 696 -7.37 -1.67 -44.35
N SER A 697 -8.34 -0.78 -44.15
CA SER A 697 -8.19 0.64 -44.45
C SER A 697 -7.39 1.40 -43.39
N VAL A 698 -6.79 2.52 -43.81
CA VAL A 698 -6.01 3.42 -42.96
C VAL A 698 -6.63 4.81 -43.01
N HIS A 699 -6.93 5.36 -41.85
CA HIS A 699 -7.53 6.68 -41.67
C HIS A 699 -6.54 7.62 -40.96
N HIS A 700 -6.65 8.92 -41.25
CA HIS A 700 -5.82 9.98 -40.69
C HIS A 700 -6.66 11.02 -39.94
N GLY A 701 -6.17 11.52 -38.80
CA GLY A 701 -6.82 12.61 -38.06
C GLY A 701 -8.22 12.26 -37.57
N THR A 702 -8.43 11.04 -37.13
CA THR A 702 -9.74 10.59 -36.62
C THR A 702 -9.91 10.94 -35.14
N GLY A 703 -11.13 10.85 -34.60
CA GLY A 703 -11.39 11.00 -33.17
C GLY A 703 -11.17 9.73 -32.34
N TRP A 704 -10.52 8.70 -32.91
CA TRP A 704 -10.30 7.40 -32.26
C TRP A 704 -9.03 7.43 -31.41
N ASP A 705 -9.04 8.25 -30.38
CA ASP A 705 -7.97 8.32 -29.38
C ASP A 705 -8.08 7.19 -28.34
N ILE A 706 -6.94 6.78 -27.77
CA ILE A 706 -6.77 5.78 -26.70
C ILE A 706 -6.22 6.40 -25.40
N PHE A 707 -6.05 7.73 -25.35
CA PHE A 707 -5.70 8.47 -24.14
C PHE A 707 -6.86 8.60 -23.14
N ASP A 708 -8.06 8.20 -23.52
CA ASP A 708 -9.22 8.10 -22.62
C ASP A 708 -9.15 6.88 -21.67
N ARG A 709 -8.12 6.03 -21.80
CA ARG A 709 -7.84 4.89 -20.92
C ARG A 709 -6.77 5.22 -19.88
N GLY A 710 -6.91 4.79 -18.63
CA GLY A 710 -5.81 4.89 -17.63
C GLY A 710 -4.68 3.90 -17.91
N GLU A 711 -3.45 4.29 -17.51
CA GLU A 711 -2.31 3.37 -17.38
C GLU A 711 -2.64 2.26 -16.36
N GLY A 712 -2.01 1.09 -16.51
CA GLY A 712 -2.22 -0.05 -15.63
C GLY A 712 -1.53 -1.32 -16.15
N PHE A 713 -2.02 -2.48 -15.70
CA PHE A 713 -1.50 -3.76 -16.18
C PHE A 713 -1.62 -3.88 -17.71
N PRO A 714 -0.66 -4.54 -18.39
CA PRO A 714 -0.60 -4.69 -19.86
C PRO A 714 -1.66 -5.68 -20.38
N THR A 715 -2.92 -5.51 -19.98
CA THR A 715 -3.97 -6.48 -20.26
C THR A 715 -4.39 -6.41 -21.72
N GLY A 716 -4.42 -7.58 -22.37
CA GLY A 716 -4.65 -7.67 -23.82
C GLY A 716 -3.42 -7.26 -24.63
N VAL A 717 -2.23 -7.14 -24.01
CA VAL A 717 -0.95 -6.98 -24.70
C VAL A 717 -0.15 -8.27 -24.56
N THR A 718 0.27 -8.83 -25.69
CA THR A 718 1.13 -10.02 -25.76
C THR A 718 2.34 -9.71 -26.64
N PHE A 719 3.45 -10.36 -26.35
CA PHE A 719 4.72 -10.16 -27.04
C PHE A 719 5.16 -11.44 -27.74
N GLY A 720 5.72 -11.30 -28.92
CA GLY A 720 6.46 -12.35 -29.61
C GLY A 720 7.95 -12.05 -29.62
N ASP A 721 8.69 -12.89 -30.33
CA ASP A 721 10.12 -12.69 -30.56
C ASP A 721 10.43 -11.47 -31.45
N ARG A 722 9.48 -11.07 -32.30
CA ARG A 722 9.61 -9.93 -33.23
C ARG A 722 8.35 -9.08 -33.36
N PHE A 723 7.34 -9.30 -32.53
CA PHE A 723 6.06 -8.62 -32.63
C PHE A 723 5.47 -8.26 -31.28
N VAL A 724 4.55 -7.32 -31.30
CA VAL A 724 3.61 -7.02 -30.22
C VAL A 724 2.21 -7.28 -30.77
N GLN A 725 1.37 -7.95 -29.99
CA GLN A 725 -0.05 -8.06 -30.25
C GLN A 725 -0.82 -7.34 -29.16
N VAL A 726 -1.75 -6.50 -29.56
CA VAL A 726 -2.60 -5.69 -28.72
C VAL A 726 -4.06 -5.95 -29.14
N GLY A 727 -4.81 -6.64 -28.30
CA GLY A 727 -6.12 -7.18 -28.65
C GLY A 727 -6.05 -8.11 -29.87
N LYS A 728 -6.85 -7.80 -30.90
CA LYS A 728 -6.90 -8.51 -32.20
C LYS A 728 -5.89 -7.98 -33.22
N MET A 729 -5.08 -7.00 -32.84
CA MET A 729 -4.16 -6.29 -33.72
C MET A 729 -2.72 -6.71 -33.39
N ARG A 730 -1.90 -6.95 -34.40
CA ARG A 730 -0.51 -7.39 -34.24
C ARG A 730 0.38 -6.48 -35.08
N PHE A 731 1.50 -6.01 -34.53
CA PHE A 731 2.49 -5.24 -35.26
C PHE A 731 3.91 -5.70 -34.93
N GLY A 732 4.81 -5.67 -35.89
CA GLY A 732 6.16 -6.18 -35.68
C GLY A 732 7.00 -6.34 -36.93
N ALA A 733 8.23 -6.77 -36.72
CA ALA A 733 9.15 -7.10 -37.79
C ALA A 733 8.80 -8.49 -38.35
N SER A 734 8.16 -8.53 -39.53
CA SER A 734 7.87 -9.77 -40.25
C SER A 734 9.16 -10.50 -40.64
N ASP A 735 10.17 -9.73 -41.02
CA ASP A 735 11.56 -10.14 -41.25
C ASP A 735 12.50 -8.95 -40.96
N ASP A 736 13.77 -9.04 -41.37
CA ASP A 736 14.75 -7.99 -41.12
C ASP A 736 14.48 -6.70 -41.92
N ASN A 737 13.75 -6.78 -43.01
CA ASN A 737 13.50 -5.69 -43.96
C ASN A 737 12.03 -5.23 -43.97
N HIS A 738 11.10 -5.93 -43.33
CA HIS A 738 9.67 -5.62 -43.37
C HIS A 738 9.08 -5.47 -41.96
N PHE A 739 8.45 -4.33 -41.72
CA PHE A 739 7.58 -4.10 -40.55
C PHE A 739 6.12 -4.12 -40.99
N THR A 740 5.27 -4.86 -40.29
CA THR A 740 3.88 -5.06 -40.71
C THR A 740 2.91 -4.79 -39.57
N PHE A 741 1.78 -4.16 -39.87
CA PHE A 741 0.57 -4.15 -39.06
C PHE A 741 -0.39 -5.20 -39.60
N PHE A 742 -0.97 -6.01 -38.73
CA PHE A 742 -1.66 -7.25 -39.06
C PHE A 742 -2.92 -7.44 -38.21
N PHE A 743 -4.02 -7.86 -38.83
CA PHE A 743 -5.26 -8.14 -38.14
C PHE A 743 -5.46 -9.65 -38.00
N THR A 744 -5.41 -10.14 -36.75
CA THR A 744 -5.41 -11.59 -36.49
C THR A 744 -6.67 -12.32 -36.93
N PRO A 745 -7.90 -11.78 -36.80
CA PRO A 745 -9.11 -12.50 -37.18
C PRO A 745 -9.23 -12.79 -38.68
N THR A 746 -8.75 -11.89 -39.54
CA THR A 746 -8.81 -12.08 -41.00
C THR A 746 -7.55 -12.71 -41.57
N GLY A 747 -6.47 -12.73 -40.79
CA GLY A 747 -5.17 -13.18 -41.25
C GLY A 747 -4.54 -12.23 -42.29
N ARG A 748 -4.96 -10.96 -42.33
CA ARG A 748 -4.52 -9.99 -43.35
C ARG A 748 -3.57 -8.94 -42.77
N SER A 749 -2.56 -8.58 -43.55
CA SER A 749 -1.77 -7.37 -43.29
C SER A 749 -2.64 -6.14 -43.58
N MET A 750 -2.54 -5.12 -42.74
CA MET A 750 -3.19 -3.81 -42.97
C MET A 750 -2.20 -2.85 -43.64
N GLU A 751 -0.94 -2.89 -43.23
CA GLU A 751 0.11 -2.00 -43.75
C GLU A 751 1.49 -2.62 -43.58
N ILE A 752 2.37 -2.44 -44.58
CA ILE A 752 3.73 -2.96 -44.59
C ILE A 752 4.72 -1.82 -44.90
N PHE A 753 5.82 -1.75 -44.16
CA PHE A 753 6.92 -0.82 -44.35
C PHE A 753 8.20 -1.57 -44.68
N ARG A 754 8.94 -1.10 -45.68
CA ARG A 754 10.25 -1.65 -46.07
C ARG A 754 11.40 -0.86 -45.46
N GLY A 755 12.44 -1.56 -45.02
CA GLY A 755 13.60 -1.01 -44.32
C GLY A 755 14.83 -0.70 -45.19
N HIS A 756 14.78 -0.97 -46.50
CA HIS A 756 15.84 -0.60 -47.46
C HIS A 756 15.49 0.54 -48.43
N ASP A 757 14.23 0.97 -48.47
CA ASP A 757 13.80 2.16 -49.22
C ASP A 757 12.74 3.03 -48.49
N GLY A 758 12.40 2.68 -47.24
CA GLY A 758 11.36 3.35 -46.46
C GLY A 758 9.95 3.29 -47.07
N THR A 759 9.70 2.44 -48.07
CA THR A 759 8.43 2.45 -48.80
C THR A 759 7.30 1.80 -48.02
N ARG A 760 6.14 2.46 -48.07
CA ARG A 760 4.85 1.99 -47.54
C ARG A 760 4.10 1.19 -48.61
N HIS A 761 3.56 0.05 -48.22
CA HIS A 761 2.64 -0.76 -49.02
C HIS A 761 1.32 -0.98 -48.28
N ALA A 762 0.20 -0.79 -48.98
CA ALA A 762 -1.11 -1.14 -48.45
C ALA A 762 -1.23 -2.67 -48.28
N GLY A 763 -1.97 -3.08 -47.25
CA GLY A 763 -2.12 -4.46 -46.79
C GLY A 763 -2.72 -5.47 -47.78
N ASN A 764 -3.31 -5.01 -48.89
CA ASN A 764 -3.91 -5.88 -49.91
C ASN A 764 -2.96 -6.22 -51.08
N SER A 765 -1.65 -6.03 -50.90
CA SER A 765 -0.66 -6.38 -51.93
C SER A 765 -0.28 -7.88 -51.88
N TYR A 766 0.30 -8.40 -52.98
CA TYR A 766 0.82 -9.78 -53.12
C TYR A 766 1.74 -10.26 -51.97
N TRP A 767 2.17 -9.35 -51.09
CA TRP A 767 3.05 -9.61 -49.96
C TRP A 767 2.40 -10.37 -48.79
N ASN A 768 1.07 -10.53 -48.77
CA ASN A 768 0.40 -11.34 -47.73
C ASN A 768 0.90 -12.80 -47.66
N HIS A 769 1.40 -13.37 -48.77
CA HIS A 769 1.95 -14.73 -48.79
C HIS A 769 3.28 -14.88 -48.06
N HIS A 770 3.99 -13.79 -47.75
CA HIS A 770 5.29 -13.81 -47.07
C HIS A 770 5.20 -13.43 -45.58
N ASN A 771 4.00 -13.25 -45.04
CA ASN A 771 3.87 -12.74 -43.68
C ASN A 771 4.07 -13.85 -42.64
N HIS A 772 5.32 -14.11 -42.28
CA HIS A 772 5.70 -15.05 -41.23
C HIS A 772 5.06 -14.71 -39.87
N MET A 773 4.51 -13.50 -39.67
CA MET A 773 3.84 -13.13 -38.42
C MET A 773 2.60 -13.95 -38.10
N VAL A 774 1.88 -14.53 -39.07
CA VAL A 774 0.65 -15.30 -38.80
C VAL A 774 0.95 -16.56 -37.99
N HIS A 775 2.11 -17.17 -38.23
CA HIS A 775 2.51 -18.45 -37.64
C HIS A 775 3.38 -18.30 -36.38
N ARG A 776 3.81 -17.07 -36.05
CA ARG A 776 4.57 -16.84 -34.83
C ARG A 776 3.63 -16.89 -33.63
N LEU A 777 3.97 -17.76 -32.68
CA LEU A 777 3.28 -17.87 -31.41
C LEU A 777 3.73 -16.73 -30.47
N PRO A 778 2.85 -16.22 -29.60
CA PRO A 778 3.27 -15.40 -28.46
C PRO A 778 4.36 -16.13 -27.66
N ALA A 779 5.31 -15.39 -27.10
CA ALA A 779 6.39 -16.00 -26.34
C ALA A 779 5.82 -16.69 -25.08
N HIS A 780 6.36 -17.84 -24.70
CA HIS A 780 5.83 -18.67 -23.59
C HIS A 780 5.78 -17.95 -22.23
N TRP A 781 6.61 -16.91 -22.05
CA TRP A 781 6.65 -16.07 -20.85
C TRP A 781 5.63 -14.93 -20.89
N THR A 782 5.03 -14.66 -22.05
CA THR A 782 3.86 -13.79 -22.10
C THR A 782 2.74 -14.54 -21.44
N CYS A 783 2.22 -13.96 -20.36
CA CYS A 783 1.14 -14.59 -19.61
C CYS A 783 0.01 -14.89 -20.61
N PRO A 784 -0.30 -16.18 -20.91
CA PRO A 784 -1.48 -16.49 -21.69
C PRO A 784 -2.66 -15.89 -20.93
N ASP A 785 -3.37 -15.00 -21.64
CA ASP A 785 -4.48 -14.17 -21.19
C ASP A 785 -4.60 -14.05 -19.67
N PHE A 786 -3.97 -13.00 -19.11
CA PHE A 786 -4.27 -12.57 -17.74
C PHE A 786 -5.78 -12.37 -17.51
N ALA A 787 -6.55 -12.12 -18.59
CA ALA A 787 -7.99 -12.24 -18.59
C ALA A 787 -8.45 -13.64 -18.13
N GLU A 788 -8.02 -14.74 -18.75
CA GLU A 788 -8.42 -16.10 -18.31
C GLU A 788 -7.98 -16.43 -16.86
N LYS A 789 -6.80 -15.98 -16.43
CA LYS A 789 -6.33 -16.21 -15.05
C LYS A 789 -7.03 -15.35 -14.00
N ALA A 790 -7.47 -14.13 -14.32
CA ALA A 790 -8.16 -13.25 -13.39
C ALA A 790 -9.63 -13.61 -13.18
N TYR A 791 -10.22 -14.52 -13.97
CA TYR A 791 -11.67 -14.80 -13.90
C TYR A 791 -12.03 -16.18 -13.36
N GLY A 792 -11.13 -17.17 -13.40
CA GLY A 792 -11.59 -18.55 -13.38
C GLY A 792 -12.69 -18.77 -14.46
N LYS A 793 -13.32 -19.94 -14.49
CA LYS A 793 -14.56 -20.09 -15.27
C LYS A 793 -15.71 -19.40 -14.52
N CYS A 794 -15.82 -18.07 -14.60
CA CYS A 794 -17.08 -17.41 -14.30
C CYS A 794 -18.16 -18.04 -15.19
N ASN A 795 -19.32 -18.39 -14.63
CA ASN A 795 -20.45 -18.84 -15.44
C ASN A 795 -20.72 -17.75 -16.50
N PRO A 796 -20.62 -18.05 -17.81
CA PRO A 796 -20.83 -17.05 -18.86
C PRO A 796 -22.22 -16.42 -18.81
N GLU A 797 -23.18 -17.02 -18.09
CA GLU A 797 -24.50 -16.44 -17.89
C GLU A 797 -24.57 -15.36 -16.80
N PHE A 798 -23.58 -15.26 -15.91
CA PHE A 798 -23.61 -14.40 -14.73
C PHE A 798 -23.46 -12.91 -15.09
N GLY A 799 -22.42 -12.58 -15.84
CA GLY A 799 -22.09 -11.23 -16.27
C GLY A 799 -20.70 -11.16 -16.91
N HIS A 800 -20.52 -10.27 -17.88
CA HIS A 800 -19.24 -10.05 -18.53
C HIS A 800 -18.77 -8.62 -18.28
N TRP A 801 -17.49 -8.38 -18.50
CA TRP A 801 -16.88 -7.07 -18.33
C TRP A 801 -16.09 -6.71 -19.59
N GLY A 802 -15.67 -5.46 -19.69
CA GLY A 802 -14.70 -5.02 -20.67
C GLY A 802 -14.33 -3.55 -20.42
N ASP A 803 -13.79 -2.88 -21.44
CA ASP A 803 -13.40 -1.46 -21.35
C ASP A 803 -14.60 -0.60 -20.96
N ARG A 804 -14.60 -0.15 -19.70
CA ARG A 804 -15.61 0.71 -19.09
C ARG A 804 -17.03 0.22 -19.33
N PHE A 805 -17.26 -1.10 -19.29
CA PHE A 805 -18.62 -1.62 -19.30
C PHE A 805 -18.80 -2.88 -18.46
N ILE A 806 -20.04 -3.04 -18.02
CA ILE A 806 -20.57 -4.21 -17.34
C ILE A 806 -21.68 -4.78 -18.19
N GLN A 807 -21.63 -6.07 -18.46
CA GLN A 807 -22.67 -6.80 -19.17
C GLN A 807 -23.46 -7.66 -18.19
N ILE A 808 -24.79 -7.48 -18.18
CA ILE A 808 -25.74 -8.26 -17.39
C ILE A 808 -26.71 -8.93 -18.36
N GLY A 809 -26.54 -10.24 -18.58
CA GLY A 809 -27.29 -10.97 -19.60
C GLY A 809 -27.12 -10.36 -21.00
N LYS A 810 -28.21 -9.83 -21.55
CA LYS A 810 -28.28 -9.20 -22.90
C LYS A 810 -28.10 -7.68 -22.88
N TRP A 811 -27.73 -7.10 -21.75
CA TRP A 811 -27.61 -5.66 -21.54
C TRP A 811 -26.18 -5.28 -21.18
N ARG A 812 -25.74 -4.09 -21.60
CA ARG A 812 -24.48 -3.47 -21.20
C ARG A 812 -24.71 -2.08 -20.61
N LEU A 813 -24.10 -1.84 -19.45
CA LEU A 813 -23.95 -0.53 -18.82
C LEU A 813 -22.51 -0.07 -19.09
N ALA A 814 -22.31 1.04 -19.80
CA ALA A 814 -20.98 1.40 -20.28
C ALA A 814 -20.74 2.91 -20.26
N ALA A 815 -19.57 3.36 -19.84
CA ALA A 815 -19.12 4.72 -20.14
C ALA A 815 -18.57 4.73 -21.57
N ILE A 816 -19.39 5.18 -22.52
CA ILE A 816 -19.08 5.21 -23.96
C ILE A 816 -17.91 6.16 -24.24
N ASP A 817 -17.80 7.22 -23.46
CA ASP A 817 -16.67 8.14 -23.46
C ASP A 817 -16.61 8.83 -22.08
N ALA A 818 -15.78 9.88 -21.97
CA ALA A 818 -15.65 10.66 -20.75
C ALA A 818 -16.94 11.40 -20.35
N ASN A 819 -17.91 11.58 -21.26
CA ASN A 819 -19.08 12.43 -21.11
C ASN A 819 -20.42 11.68 -21.17
N ASN A 820 -20.45 10.40 -21.56
CA ASN A 820 -21.67 9.64 -21.80
C ASN A 820 -21.63 8.24 -21.16
N LEU A 821 -22.56 7.96 -20.23
CA LEU A 821 -22.85 6.61 -19.74
C LEU A 821 -24.11 6.08 -20.42
N SER A 822 -24.04 4.88 -21.00
CA SER A 822 -25.11 4.27 -21.79
C SER A 822 -25.60 2.96 -21.19
N ILE A 823 -26.90 2.69 -21.36
CA ILE A 823 -27.54 1.41 -21.13
C ILE A 823 -28.05 0.88 -22.48
N SER A 824 -27.40 -0.18 -22.99
CA SER A 824 -27.65 -0.70 -24.35
C SER A 824 -27.94 -2.20 -24.36
N HIS A 825 -28.85 -2.62 -25.25
CA HIS A 825 -29.25 -4.00 -25.47
C HIS A 825 -28.53 -4.59 -26.68
N LYS A 826 -28.27 -5.91 -26.66
CA LYS A 826 -27.54 -6.61 -27.73
C LYS A 826 -28.17 -6.50 -29.13
N ASP A 827 -29.46 -6.17 -29.19
CA ASP A 827 -30.20 -6.01 -30.46
C ASP A 827 -29.92 -4.64 -31.12
N GLY A 828 -28.86 -3.93 -30.69
CA GLY A 828 -28.41 -2.67 -31.26
C GLY A 828 -29.22 -1.45 -30.83
N LYS A 829 -29.97 -1.55 -29.72
CA LYS A 829 -30.78 -0.46 -29.16
C LYS A 829 -30.16 0.08 -27.88
N THR A 830 -30.02 1.39 -27.82
CA THR A 830 -29.65 2.13 -26.60
C THR A 830 -30.91 2.68 -25.95
N ALA A 831 -31.15 2.28 -24.71
CA ALA A 831 -32.36 2.62 -23.98
C ALA A 831 -32.24 3.96 -23.25
N GLN A 832 -31.06 4.31 -22.75
CA GLN A 832 -30.82 5.60 -22.09
C GLN A 832 -29.34 5.96 -22.11
N VAL A 833 -29.04 7.26 -22.27
CA VAL A 833 -27.71 7.84 -22.08
C VAL A 833 -27.76 8.91 -21.00
N TYR A 834 -26.85 8.85 -20.04
CA TYR A 834 -26.63 9.85 -18.99
C TYR A 834 -25.39 10.66 -19.34
N ARG A 835 -25.54 11.99 -19.40
CA ARG A 835 -24.45 12.90 -19.76
C ARG A 835 -23.74 13.46 -18.53
N ASN A 836 -22.50 13.92 -18.73
CA ASN A 836 -21.70 14.61 -17.72
C ASN A 836 -22.34 15.91 -17.20
N ASP A 837 -23.19 16.56 -18.00
CA ASP A 837 -23.92 17.78 -17.66
C ASP A 837 -25.23 17.51 -16.89
N GLY A 838 -25.50 16.23 -16.56
CA GLY A 838 -26.72 15.80 -15.87
C GLY A 838 -27.92 15.58 -16.80
N HIS A 839 -27.81 15.91 -18.09
CA HIS A 839 -28.89 15.69 -19.05
C HIS A 839 -29.04 14.20 -19.40
N ILE A 840 -30.28 13.78 -19.61
CA ILE A 840 -30.63 12.40 -19.96
C ILE A 840 -31.12 12.37 -21.41
N LEU A 841 -30.62 11.43 -22.22
CA LEU A 841 -31.14 11.14 -23.56
C LEU A 841 -31.86 9.80 -23.54
N SER A 842 -33.19 9.84 -23.60
CA SER A 842 -34.02 8.63 -23.65
C SER A 842 -33.96 7.94 -25.01
N GLY A 843 -34.11 6.61 -24.99
CA GLY A 843 -34.29 5.78 -26.18
C GLY A 843 -35.73 5.73 -26.70
N PRO A 844 -35.97 4.96 -27.78
CA PRO A 844 -35.02 4.04 -28.40
C PRO A 844 -34.01 4.76 -29.31
N ARG A 845 -32.72 4.49 -29.12
CA ARG A 845 -31.65 5.01 -29.99
C ARG A 845 -30.81 3.88 -30.59
N THR A 846 -30.01 4.20 -31.59
CA THR A 846 -29.07 3.28 -32.24
C THR A 846 -27.61 3.74 -32.14
N ASP A 847 -27.37 4.91 -31.56
CA ASP A 847 -26.06 5.45 -31.19
C ASP A 847 -25.72 5.09 -29.73
N TYR A 848 -24.46 5.32 -29.31
CA TYR A 848 -23.98 5.06 -27.94
C TYR A 848 -24.16 3.61 -27.45
N SER A 849 -24.17 2.63 -28.35
CA SER A 849 -24.16 1.22 -27.95
C SER A 849 -22.75 0.82 -27.52
N ALA A 850 -22.64 -0.07 -26.52
CA ALA A 850 -21.35 -0.60 -26.08
C ALA A 850 -21.06 -2.00 -26.64
N TRP A 851 -21.91 -2.51 -27.54
CA TRP A 851 -21.83 -3.88 -28.07
C TRP A 851 -20.73 -4.10 -29.10
N ASP A 852 -20.13 -3.02 -29.60
CA ASP A 852 -18.91 -2.99 -30.38
C ASP A 852 -17.64 -3.23 -29.55
N ARG A 853 -17.70 -3.02 -28.21
CA ARG A 853 -16.58 -3.28 -27.31
C ARG A 853 -16.39 -4.77 -27.04
N PRO A 854 -15.16 -5.29 -27.05
CA PRO A 854 -14.93 -6.69 -26.68
C PRO A 854 -15.20 -6.96 -25.19
N ILE A 855 -15.67 -8.17 -24.90
CA ILE A 855 -15.60 -8.72 -23.54
C ILE A 855 -14.12 -8.91 -23.19
N GLY A 856 -13.72 -8.49 -22.00
CA GLY A 856 -12.35 -8.56 -21.54
C GLY A 856 -12.20 -8.00 -20.13
N PHE A 857 -11.06 -7.38 -19.87
CA PHE A 857 -10.74 -6.85 -18.56
C PHE A 857 -11.66 -5.67 -18.18
N PRO A 858 -12.13 -5.56 -16.93
CA PRO A 858 -13.00 -4.48 -16.45
C PRO A 858 -12.23 -3.15 -16.32
N HIS A 859 -11.59 -2.70 -17.40
CA HIS A 859 -10.79 -1.48 -17.38
C HIS A 859 -11.68 -0.27 -17.14
N GLY A 860 -11.19 0.69 -16.35
CA GLY A 860 -11.97 1.86 -15.97
C GLY A 860 -13.20 1.51 -15.11
N ILE A 861 -13.20 0.36 -14.42
CA ILE A 861 -14.22 0.01 -13.45
C ILE A 861 -13.58 -0.04 -12.07
N ALA A 862 -14.18 0.66 -11.12
CA ALA A 862 -13.75 0.66 -9.73
C ALA A 862 -14.95 0.47 -8.81
N PHE A 863 -14.68 0.10 -7.57
CA PHE A 863 -15.72 -0.14 -6.57
C PHE A 863 -15.47 0.73 -5.34
N GLY A 864 -16.52 0.90 -4.54
CA GLY A 864 -16.42 1.36 -3.18
C GLY A 864 -17.71 1.05 -2.42
N PRO A 865 -17.87 1.60 -1.21
CA PRO A 865 -19.03 1.32 -0.37
C PRO A 865 -20.33 1.67 -1.11
N SER A 866 -21.10 0.64 -1.43
CA SER A 866 -22.40 0.70 -2.11
C SER A 866 -22.38 1.38 -3.49
N PHE A 867 -21.22 1.44 -4.16
CA PHE A 867 -21.14 1.99 -5.51
C PHE A 867 -20.20 1.24 -6.46
N ILE A 868 -20.49 1.41 -7.76
CA ILE A 868 -19.62 1.01 -8.86
C ILE A 868 -19.32 2.25 -9.70
N GLN A 869 -18.04 2.45 -9.99
CA GLN A 869 -17.56 3.43 -10.93
C GLN A 869 -17.33 2.76 -12.29
N ILE A 870 -17.78 3.40 -13.36
CA ILE A 870 -17.56 3.00 -14.76
C ILE A 870 -17.09 4.26 -15.50
N GLY A 871 -15.82 4.30 -15.89
CA GLY A 871 -15.16 5.50 -16.40
C GLY A 871 -15.27 6.67 -15.41
N ASN A 872 -15.82 7.78 -15.89
CA ASN A 872 -16.05 9.00 -15.10
C ASN A 872 -17.43 9.05 -14.42
N PHE A 873 -18.17 7.94 -14.45
CA PHE A 873 -19.50 7.83 -13.86
C PHE A 873 -19.51 6.90 -12.66
N ARG A 874 -20.34 7.21 -11.66
CA ARG A 874 -20.62 6.34 -10.52
C ARG A 874 -22.10 6.02 -10.43
N ILE A 875 -22.42 4.75 -10.22
CA ILE A 875 -23.74 4.24 -9.87
C ILE A 875 -23.67 3.81 -8.40
N ALA A 876 -24.45 4.42 -7.53
CA ALA A 876 -24.33 4.22 -6.08
C ALA A 876 -25.68 4.17 -5.38
N ALA A 877 -25.84 3.27 -4.40
CA ALA A 877 -26.83 3.46 -3.36
C ALA A 877 -26.26 4.44 -2.32
N MET A 878 -26.83 5.63 -2.27
CA MET A 878 -26.39 6.71 -1.38
C MET A 878 -26.87 6.52 0.05
N ASP A 879 -28.01 5.85 0.21
CA ASP A 879 -28.59 5.39 1.48
C ASP A 879 -29.54 4.21 1.21
N HIS A 880 -30.34 3.83 2.21
CA HIS A 880 -31.31 2.74 2.13
C HIS A 880 -32.52 3.03 1.21
N ASN A 881 -32.64 4.21 0.60
CA ASN A 881 -33.82 4.63 -0.16
C ASN A 881 -33.49 5.42 -1.45
N HIS A 882 -32.24 5.80 -1.68
CA HIS A 882 -31.80 6.59 -2.82
C HIS A 882 -30.61 5.92 -3.52
N MET A 883 -30.76 5.64 -4.81
CA MET A 883 -29.65 5.27 -5.71
C MET A 883 -29.44 6.39 -6.71
N SER A 884 -28.20 6.69 -7.09
CA SER A 884 -27.89 7.75 -8.04
C SER A 884 -26.91 7.31 -9.12
N ILE A 885 -26.99 7.98 -10.27
CA ILE A 885 -26.01 7.93 -11.36
C ILE A 885 -25.41 9.33 -11.49
N THR A 886 -24.10 9.45 -11.30
CA THR A 886 -23.41 10.75 -11.15
C THR A 886 -22.13 10.78 -11.96
N HIS A 887 -21.72 11.97 -12.40
CA HIS A 887 -20.48 12.17 -13.15
C HIS A 887 -19.45 12.95 -12.31
N ILE A 888 -18.16 12.74 -12.56
CA ILE A 888 -17.06 13.37 -11.79
C ILE A 888 -17.08 14.90 -11.84
N SER A 889 -17.67 15.50 -12.88
CA SER A 889 -17.84 16.96 -12.99
C SER A 889 -18.82 17.55 -11.96
N GLY A 890 -19.56 16.73 -11.21
CA GLY A 890 -20.41 17.17 -10.11
C GLY A 890 -21.93 17.01 -10.27
N PRO A 891 -22.53 16.99 -11.49
CA PRO A 891 -23.97 16.76 -11.65
C PRO A 891 -24.40 15.31 -11.35
N THR A 892 -25.56 15.18 -10.69
CA THR A 892 -26.29 13.92 -10.54
C THR A 892 -27.29 13.79 -11.68
N ALA A 893 -27.04 12.88 -12.61
CA ALA A 893 -27.87 12.71 -13.79
C ALA A 893 -29.25 12.16 -13.44
N GLN A 894 -29.32 11.16 -12.55
CA GLN A 894 -30.56 10.52 -12.15
C GLN A 894 -30.48 10.05 -10.70
N VAL A 895 -31.51 10.34 -9.90
CA VAL A 895 -31.78 9.69 -8.61
C VAL A 895 -32.99 8.79 -8.74
N PHE A 896 -32.87 7.57 -8.22
CA PHE A 896 -33.90 6.55 -8.10
C PHE A 896 -34.31 6.46 -6.64
N ARG A 897 -35.61 6.55 -6.38
CA ARG A 897 -36.14 6.49 -5.02
C ARG A 897 -36.87 5.18 -4.78
N GLY A 898 -36.46 4.47 -3.73
CA GLY A 898 -36.95 3.13 -3.40
C GLY A 898 -38.41 3.11 -2.98
N HIS A 899 -38.77 3.95 -2.01
CA HIS A 899 -40.06 3.85 -1.32
C HIS A 899 -41.28 4.18 -2.19
N ASP A 900 -41.15 5.06 -3.18
CA ASP A 900 -42.23 5.54 -4.05
C ASP A 900 -41.93 5.36 -5.54
N GLY A 901 -40.82 4.69 -5.88
CA GLY A 901 -40.39 4.41 -7.25
C GLY A 901 -40.22 5.65 -8.12
N SER A 902 -40.11 6.85 -7.54
CA SER A 902 -39.99 8.09 -8.28
C SER A 902 -38.57 8.28 -8.84
N LEU A 903 -38.50 9.01 -9.96
CA LEU A 903 -37.28 9.35 -10.65
C LEU A 903 -37.07 10.86 -10.56
N HIS A 904 -35.92 11.30 -10.07
CA HIS A 904 -35.52 12.70 -10.04
C HIS A 904 -34.33 12.92 -10.98
N PRO A 905 -34.58 13.38 -12.22
CA PRO A 905 -33.50 13.67 -13.18
C PRO A 905 -32.86 15.03 -12.88
N ASN A 906 -31.60 15.17 -13.29
CA ASN A 906 -30.88 16.44 -13.36
C ASN A 906 -30.85 17.23 -12.04
N VAL A 907 -30.52 16.55 -10.94
CA VAL A 907 -30.49 17.15 -9.60
C VAL A 907 -29.09 17.72 -9.35
N PRO A 908 -28.91 19.05 -9.27
CA PRO A 908 -27.58 19.62 -9.08
C PRO A 908 -27.04 19.26 -7.69
N HIS A 909 -25.91 18.56 -7.64
CA HIS A 909 -25.08 18.27 -6.46
C HIS A 909 -25.68 17.41 -5.32
N ALA A 910 -27.01 17.24 -5.24
CA ALA A 910 -27.61 16.34 -4.25
C ALA A 910 -27.37 14.87 -4.63
N TRP A 911 -27.16 14.01 -3.62
CA TRP A 911 -26.98 12.56 -3.82
C TRP A 911 -25.82 12.21 -4.75
N ASN A 912 -24.76 13.02 -4.74
CA ASN A 912 -23.59 12.81 -5.59
C ASN A 912 -22.71 11.68 -5.04
N ALA A 913 -22.55 10.60 -5.78
CA ALA A 913 -21.76 9.42 -5.40
C ALA A 913 -20.25 9.68 -5.35
N TRP A 914 -19.77 10.81 -5.84
CA TRP A 914 -18.39 11.25 -5.64
C TRP A 914 -18.11 11.74 -4.22
N SER A 915 -19.14 11.92 -3.38
CA SER A 915 -18.99 12.08 -1.94
C SER A 915 -18.60 10.77 -1.22
N LEU A 916 -18.83 9.61 -1.84
CA LEU A 916 -18.39 8.31 -1.34
C LEU A 916 -16.91 8.12 -1.69
N ARG A 917 -16.11 7.61 -0.76
CA ARG A 917 -14.68 7.34 -1.02
C ARG A 917 -14.52 6.01 -1.75
N ALA A 918 -13.62 5.95 -2.73
CA ALA A 918 -13.24 4.67 -3.31
C ALA A 918 -12.61 3.79 -2.22
N GLY A 919 -12.85 2.48 -2.28
CA GLY A 919 -12.46 1.57 -1.20
C GLY A 919 -13.02 0.17 -1.42
N PRO A 920 -13.08 -0.66 -0.37
CA PRO A 920 -13.68 -1.99 -0.46
C PRO A 920 -15.11 -1.93 -1.01
N ALA A 921 -15.49 -2.93 -1.81
CA ALA A 921 -16.81 -3.03 -2.44
C ALA A 921 -17.94 -3.41 -1.45
N THR A 922 -17.88 -2.90 -0.21
CA THR A 922 -18.87 -3.16 0.85
C THR A 922 -20.26 -2.77 0.36
N GLY A 923 -21.27 -3.63 0.51
CA GLY A 923 -22.62 -3.34 0.04
C GLY A 923 -22.79 -3.40 -1.48
N VAL A 924 -21.79 -3.86 -2.24
CA VAL A 924 -21.93 -4.26 -3.64
C VAL A 924 -21.98 -5.79 -3.69
N THR A 925 -23.10 -6.34 -4.17
CA THR A 925 -23.24 -7.79 -4.35
C THR A 925 -23.67 -8.12 -5.77
N PHE A 926 -23.49 -9.37 -6.12
CA PHE A 926 -23.55 -9.90 -7.45
C PHE A 926 -24.51 -11.09 -7.39
N GLY A 927 -25.39 -11.27 -8.37
CA GLY A 927 -26.28 -12.44 -8.43
C GLY A 927 -26.69 -12.81 -9.84
N ASP A 928 -27.55 -13.81 -10.00
CA ASP A 928 -27.92 -14.34 -11.32
C ASP A 928 -28.51 -13.25 -12.24
N ARG A 929 -27.66 -12.72 -13.11
CA ARG A 929 -27.93 -11.59 -14.02
C ARG A 929 -28.44 -10.36 -13.27
N PHE A 930 -27.86 -10.05 -12.12
CA PHE A 930 -28.05 -8.75 -11.48
C PHE A 930 -26.83 -8.31 -10.67
N ILE A 931 -26.80 -7.01 -10.42
CA ILE A 931 -25.89 -6.36 -9.49
C ILE A 931 -26.73 -5.66 -8.43
N GLN A 932 -26.34 -5.78 -7.17
CA GLN A 932 -26.97 -5.11 -6.05
C GLN A 932 -26.02 -4.07 -5.46
N LEU A 933 -26.55 -2.89 -5.17
CA LEU A 933 -25.89 -1.77 -4.50
C LEU A 933 -26.77 -1.38 -3.31
N GLY A 934 -26.35 -1.67 -2.08
CA GLY A 934 -27.20 -1.52 -0.91
C GLY A 934 -28.51 -2.30 -1.06
N GLU A 935 -29.65 -1.60 -0.98
CA GLU A 935 -30.99 -2.17 -1.20
C GLU A 935 -31.49 -2.08 -2.64
N PHE A 936 -30.68 -1.58 -3.57
CA PHE A 936 -31.05 -1.47 -4.98
C PHE A 936 -30.45 -2.60 -5.80
N ARG A 937 -31.19 -3.10 -6.80
CA ARG A 937 -30.67 -4.04 -7.80
C ARG A 937 -30.83 -3.50 -9.21
N ILE A 938 -29.87 -3.84 -10.06
CA ILE A 938 -29.91 -3.66 -11.51
C ILE A 938 -29.78 -5.05 -12.14
N GLY A 939 -30.84 -5.56 -12.78
CA GLY A 939 -30.86 -6.96 -13.23
C GLY A 939 -31.69 -7.24 -14.48
N GLU A 940 -31.39 -8.34 -15.17
CA GLU A 940 -31.99 -8.73 -16.46
C GLU A 940 -33.05 -9.82 -16.29
N GLY A 941 -34.26 -9.62 -16.81
CA GLY A 941 -35.34 -10.62 -16.87
C GLY A 941 -36.14 -10.55 -18.16
N GLY A 942 -35.46 -10.43 -19.31
CA GLY A 942 -36.02 -10.07 -20.61
C GLY A 942 -35.99 -8.57 -20.90
N SER A 943 -36.22 -7.75 -19.87
CA SER A 943 -35.87 -6.32 -19.81
C SER A 943 -34.77 -6.11 -18.77
N LEU A 944 -34.12 -4.94 -18.74
CA LEU A 944 -33.28 -4.55 -17.60
C LEU A 944 -34.14 -3.79 -16.60
N TYR A 945 -34.02 -4.11 -15.32
CA TYR A 945 -34.81 -3.53 -14.25
C TYR A 945 -33.88 -2.85 -13.26
N VAL A 946 -34.25 -1.65 -12.81
CA VAL A 946 -33.80 -1.10 -11.53
C VAL A 946 -34.89 -1.44 -10.52
N THR A 947 -34.53 -2.09 -9.41
CA THR A 947 -35.47 -2.49 -8.36
C THR A 947 -34.92 -2.14 -6.98
N HIS A 948 -35.81 -2.10 -5.98
CA HIS A 948 -35.46 -1.94 -4.58
C HIS A 948 -35.95 -3.16 -3.80
N THR A 949 -35.08 -3.78 -3.01
CA THR A 949 -35.37 -5.01 -2.27
C THR A 949 -36.32 -4.74 -1.11
N GLY A 950 -36.06 -3.71 -0.28
CA GLY A 950 -36.89 -3.38 0.89
C GLY A 950 -38.36 -3.05 0.59
N TYR A 951 -38.65 -2.36 -0.52
CA TYR A 951 -40.02 -1.96 -0.89
C TYR A 951 -40.65 -2.82 -1.99
N ASN A 952 -39.89 -3.74 -2.56
CA ASN A 952 -40.27 -4.53 -3.73
C ASN A 952 -40.90 -3.70 -4.87
N LYS A 953 -40.21 -2.62 -5.25
CA LYS A 953 -40.62 -1.69 -6.32
C LYS A 953 -39.57 -1.64 -7.42
N SER A 954 -40.00 -1.41 -8.66
CA SER A 954 -39.12 -1.11 -9.78
C SER A 954 -39.31 0.35 -10.21
N PRO A 955 -38.35 1.26 -9.90
CA PRO A 955 -38.43 2.65 -10.35
C PRO A 955 -38.33 2.82 -11.87
N GLN A 956 -37.59 1.93 -12.55
CA GLN A 956 -37.34 2.02 -13.98
C GLN A 956 -37.11 0.66 -14.65
N ILE A 957 -37.66 0.50 -15.85
CA ILE A 957 -37.48 -0.67 -16.72
C ILE A 957 -36.98 -0.22 -18.09
N PHE A 958 -35.94 -0.87 -18.59
CA PHE A 958 -35.38 -0.68 -19.92
C PHE A 958 -35.77 -1.86 -20.80
N ARG A 959 -36.53 -1.61 -21.88
CA ARG A 959 -37.01 -2.65 -22.79
C ARG A 959 -36.01 -2.90 -23.92
N ALA A 960 -35.92 -4.14 -24.39
CA ALA A 960 -35.00 -4.54 -25.46
C ALA A 960 -35.16 -3.74 -26.77
N ASP A 961 -36.35 -3.15 -27.01
CA ASP A 961 -36.64 -2.25 -28.12
C ASP A 961 -36.05 -0.83 -27.96
N GLY A 962 -35.47 -0.52 -26.80
CA GLY A 962 -34.87 0.76 -26.42
C GLY A 962 -35.84 1.71 -25.71
N GLN A 963 -37.11 1.34 -25.49
CA GLN A 963 -38.06 2.16 -24.75
C GLN A 963 -37.87 2.06 -23.24
N LEU A 964 -38.26 3.13 -22.53
CA LEU A 964 -38.25 3.22 -21.07
C LEU A 964 -39.67 3.10 -20.51
N VAL A 965 -39.82 2.37 -19.41
CA VAL A 965 -41.03 2.40 -18.58
C VAL A 965 -40.63 2.96 -17.22
N SER A 966 -41.12 4.14 -16.91
CA SER A 966 -40.81 4.87 -15.67
C SER A 966 -41.98 4.80 -14.68
N GLY A 967 -41.66 4.96 -13.39
CA GLY A 967 -42.64 5.04 -12.29
C GLY A 967 -42.79 3.72 -11.53
N THR A 968 -43.44 3.76 -10.37
CA THR A 968 -43.58 2.57 -9.49
C THR A 968 -44.29 1.43 -10.21
N GLN A 969 -43.53 0.37 -10.50
CA GLN A 969 -44.09 -0.89 -10.94
C GLN A 969 -43.88 -1.97 -9.87
N HIS A 970 -44.95 -2.34 -9.17
CA HIS A 970 -44.91 -3.38 -8.13
C HIS A 970 -44.76 -4.79 -8.73
N HIS A 971 -45.41 -5.05 -9.87
CA HIS A 971 -45.48 -6.39 -10.44
C HIS A 971 -44.20 -6.87 -11.12
N TYR A 972 -43.17 -6.05 -11.28
CA TYR A 972 -41.94 -6.43 -11.96
C TYR A 972 -40.72 -6.53 -11.04
N ALA A 973 -40.80 -5.98 -9.82
CA ALA A 973 -39.65 -5.94 -8.91
C ALA A 973 -39.18 -7.33 -8.47
N HIS A 974 -40.13 -8.24 -8.22
CA HIS A 974 -39.88 -9.62 -7.81
C HIS A 974 -39.06 -10.42 -8.85
N ILE A 975 -39.10 -10.06 -10.14
CA ILE A 975 -38.33 -10.72 -11.21
C ILE A 975 -36.82 -10.70 -10.91
N VAL A 976 -36.33 -9.62 -10.29
CA VAL A 976 -34.92 -9.45 -9.92
C VAL A 976 -34.72 -9.60 -8.41
N ASN A 977 -35.66 -9.14 -7.58
CA ASN A 977 -35.54 -9.19 -6.12
C ASN A 977 -35.62 -10.62 -5.54
N ASP A 978 -36.35 -11.53 -6.18
CA ASP A 978 -36.47 -12.91 -5.69
C ASP A 978 -35.24 -13.77 -6.04
N ARG A 979 -34.33 -13.23 -6.86
CA ARG A 979 -33.09 -13.91 -7.20
C ARG A 979 -32.11 -13.83 -6.04
N HIS A 980 -31.36 -14.90 -5.83
CA HIS A 980 -30.35 -14.92 -4.78
C HIS A 980 -29.08 -14.22 -5.27
N ALA A 981 -28.43 -13.46 -4.38
CA ALA A 981 -27.06 -13.03 -4.61
C ALA A 981 -26.17 -14.28 -4.72
N MET A 982 -25.35 -14.31 -5.76
CA MET A 982 -24.45 -15.40 -6.10
C MET A 982 -23.02 -14.87 -6.18
N TRP A 983 -22.12 -15.44 -5.38
CA TRP A 983 -20.73 -15.01 -5.27
C TRP A 983 -19.84 -15.90 -6.14
N HIS A 984 -19.83 -15.66 -7.46
CA HIS A 984 -19.16 -16.54 -8.45
C HIS A 984 -17.85 -15.99 -9.04
N CYS A 985 -17.42 -14.76 -8.72
CA CYS A 985 -16.22 -14.16 -9.30
C CYS A 985 -15.00 -14.34 -8.38
N GLY A 986 -14.47 -15.56 -8.32
CA GLY A 986 -13.34 -15.88 -7.45
C GLY A 986 -12.06 -15.08 -7.72
N GLY A 987 -11.85 -14.58 -8.93
CA GLY A 987 -10.67 -13.76 -9.25
C GLY A 987 -10.85 -12.25 -9.09
N ILE A 988 -12.08 -11.73 -9.19
CA ILE A 988 -12.35 -10.31 -8.92
C ILE A 988 -12.29 -10.06 -7.40
N GLN A 989 -12.77 -11.01 -6.60
CA GLN A 989 -12.72 -10.97 -5.13
C GLN A 989 -11.33 -11.31 -4.55
N GLY A 990 -10.59 -12.21 -5.20
CA GLY A 990 -9.19 -12.49 -4.85
C GLY A 990 -8.25 -11.29 -5.04
N ILE A 991 -8.60 -10.37 -5.95
CA ILE A 991 -7.93 -9.07 -6.10
C ILE A 991 -8.49 -8.03 -5.09
N MET A 992 -9.71 -8.22 -4.57
CA MET A 992 -10.48 -7.24 -3.79
C MET A 992 -10.67 -7.58 -2.29
N GLY A 993 -9.91 -8.53 -1.75
CA GLY A 993 -9.79 -8.74 -0.29
C GLY A 993 -10.98 -9.44 0.39
N THR A 994 -11.89 -10.10 -0.34
CA THR A 994 -12.92 -10.97 0.26
C THR A 994 -12.65 -12.42 -0.13
N CYS A 995 -12.78 -13.36 0.83
CA CYS A 995 -12.50 -14.78 0.60
C CYS A 995 -13.32 -15.33 -0.57
N PRO A 996 -12.69 -15.70 -1.70
CA PRO A 996 -13.41 -16.24 -2.85
C PRO A 996 -14.27 -17.44 -2.49
N GLY A 997 -15.58 -17.31 -2.72
CA GLY A 997 -16.54 -18.38 -2.49
C GLY A 997 -16.91 -18.63 -1.02
N ILE A 998 -16.67 -17.70 -0.10
CA ILE A 998 -17.09 -17.84 1.30
C ILE A 998 -17.97 -16.66 1.69
N THR A 999 -19.19 -16.94 2.14
CA THR A 999 -20.15 -15.92 2.58
C THR A 999 -20.69 -16.28 3.95
N VAL A 1000 -20.85 -15.29 4.81
CA VAL A 1000 -21.44 -15.48 6.14
C VAL A 1000 -22.77 -14.72 6.18
N GLY A 1001 -23.79 -15.34 6.77
CA GLY A 1001 -25.06 -14.68 7.07
C GLY A 1001 -25.55 -15.08 8.45
N ASP A 1002 -26.78 -14.67 8.79
CA ASP A 1002 -27.36 -14.96 10.10
C ASP A 1002 -27.53 -16.49 10.31
N GLY A 1003 -26.64 -17.07 11.11
CA GLY A 1003 -26.65 -18.47 11.51
C GLY A 1003 -26.07 -19.43 10.48
N PHE A 1004 -25.47 -18.93 9.37
CA PHE A 1004 -24.92 -19.81 8.33
C PHE A 1004 -23.58 -19.32 7.74
N LEU A 1005 -22.83 -20.30 7.26
CA LEU A 1005 -21.62 -20.15 6.45
C LEU A 1005 -21.89 -20.81 5.10
N GLN A 1006 -21.80 -20.02 4.03
CA GLN A 1006 -21.83 -20.49 2.66
C GLN A 1006 -20.40 -20.69 2.15
N ILE A 1007 -20.16 -21.82 1.51
CA ILE A 1007 -18.91 -22.18 0.85
C ILE A 1007 -19.28 -22.63 -0.57
N SER A 1008 -19.03 -21.77 -1.54
CA SER A 1008 -19.47 -21.92 -2.93
C SER A 1008 -20.98 -22.23 -3.03
N ASP A 1009 -21.33 -23.39 -3.58
CA ASP A 1009 -22.70 -23.87 -3.78
C ASP A 1009 -23.29 -24.61 -2.56
N TRP A 1010 -22.63 -24.51 -1.40
CA TRP A 1010 -22.98 -25.21 -0.17
C TRP A 1010 -23.19 -24.27 0.99
N ARG A 1011 -24.13 -24.60 1.89
CA ARG A 1011 -24.37 -23.87 3.15
C ARG A 1011 -24.34 -24.81 4.34
N LEU A 1012 -23.66 -24.37 5.39
CA LEU A 1012 -23.64 -24.95 6.72
C LEU A 1012 -24.39 -23.99 7.63
N ALA A 1013 -25.46 -24.43 8.30
CA ALA A 1013 -26.31 -23.52 9.05
C ALA A 1013 -26.83 -24.13 10.35
N GLY A 1014 -26.71 -23.37 11.44
CA GLY A 1014 -27.51 -23.58 12.64
C GLY A 1014 -28.90 -22.97 12.43
N ARG A 1015 -29.83 -23.73 11.84
CA ARG A 1015 -31.14 -23.22 11.41
C ARG A 1015 -31.97 -22.70 12.58
N ASP A 1016 -31.90 -23.38 13.72
CA ASP A 1016 -32.56 -23.01 14.96
C ASP A 1016 -31.83 -23.64 16.17
N GLU A 1017 -32.42 -23.54 17.37
CA GLU A 1017 -31.88 -24.12 18.61
C GLU A 1017 -31.78 -25.66 18.58
N ARG A 1018 -32.44 -26.34 17.63
CA ARG A 1018 -32.50 -27.81 17.57
C ARG A 1018 -31.86 -28.41 16.34
N HIS A 1019 -31.61 -27.64 15.29
CA HIS A 1019 -31.24 -28.18 13.98
C HIS A 1019 -30.01 -27.50 13.38
N PHE A 1020 -29.08 -28.32 12.89
CA PHE A 1020 -27.95 -27.90 12.06
C PHE A 1020 -27.98 -28.62 10.71
N SER A 1021 -27.83 -27.91 9.59
CA SER A 1021 -27.91 -28.53 8.26
C SER A 1021 -26.72 -28.21 7.36
N PHE A 1022 -26.35 -29.21 6.55
CA PHE A 1022 -25.54 -29.06 5.35
C PHE A 1022 -26.50 -29.09 4.16
N SER A 1023 -26.50 -28.07 3.31
CA SER A 1023 -27.40 -28.02 2.16
C SER A 1023 -26.76 -27.43 0.91
N HIS A 1024 -27.06 -28.02 -0.23
CA HIS A 1024 -26.60 -27.58 -1.53
C HIS A 1024 -27.60 -26.60 -2.17
N ARG A 1025 -27.15 -25.72 -3.06
CA ARG A 1025 -27.97 -24.69 -3.74
C ARG A 1025 -29.18 -25.26 -4.48
N SER A 1026 -29.12 -26.53 -4.87
CA SER A 1026 -30.23 -27.28 -5.47
C SER A 1026 -31.33 -27.62 -4.45
N ILE A 1027 -31.37 -26.94 -3.29
CA ILE A 1027 -32.28 -27.15 -2.14
C ILE A 1027 -32.25 -28.56 -1.54
N HIS A 1028 -31.16 -29.30 -1.77
CA HIS A 1028 -30.96 -30.64 -1.25
C HIS A 1028 -30.14 -30.61 0.05
N THR A 1029 -30.59 -31.34 1.07
CA THR A 1029 -29.99 -31.40 2.42
C THR A 1029 -29.42 -32.81 2.67
N PRO A 1030 -28.12 -33.05 2.39
CA PRO A 1030 -27.49 -34.35 2.63
C PRO A 1030 -27.31 -34.72 4.11
N LEU A 1031 -27.24 -33.73 5.01
CA LEU A 1031 -27.06 -33.98 6.44
C LEU A 1031 -27.87 -32.97 7.27
N LEU A 1032 -28.73 -33.48 8.14
CA LEU A 1032 -29.39 -32.74 9.21
C LEU A 1032 -28.96 -33.33 10.56
N CYS A 1033 -28.37 -32.53 11.42
CA CYS A 1033 -28.03 -32.88 12.78
C CYS A 1033 -28.99 -32.21 13.77
N THR A 1034 -29.37 -32.93 14.83
CA THR A 1034 -30.33 -32.46 15.82
C THR A 1034 -29.70 -32.36 17.22
N SER A 1035 -30.22 -31.45 18.04
CA SER A 1035 -29.73 -31.17 19.40
C SER A 1035 -29.82 -32.34 20.37
N ASP A 1036 -30.55 -33.41 20.01
CA ASP A 1036 -30.65 -34.68 20.74
C ASP A 1036 -29.57 -35.72 20.30
N SER A 1037 -28.54 -35.28 19.58
CA SER A 1037 -27.42 -36.09 19.07
C SER A 1037 -27.76 -37.02 17.90
N LEU A 1038 -28.88 -36.82 17.18
CA LEU A 1038 -29.16 -37.61 15.97
C LEU A 1038 -28.60 -36.93 14.72
N ALA A 1039 -28.13 -37.75 13.77
CA ALA A 1039 -27.69 -37.34 12.45
C ALA A 1039 -28.56 -38.03 11.38
N HIS A 1040 -29.40 -37.25 10.71
CA HIS A 1040 -30.27 -37.71 9.64
C HIS A 1040 -29.57 -37.51 8.29
N SER A 1041 -29.33 -38.61 7.57
CA SER A 1041 -28.75 -38.56 6.23
C SER A 1041 -29.83 -38.26 5.17
N GLY A 1042 -29.43 -37.60 4.08
CA GLY A 1042 -30.26 -37.36 2.91
C GLY A 1042 -30.54 -38.63 2.08
N PRO A 1043 -31.24 -38.50 0.94
CA PRO A 1043 -31.63 -37.25 0.29
C PRO A 1043 -32.87 -36.60 0.91
N ARG A 1044 -32.76 -35.31 1.26
CA ARG A 1044 -33.87 -34.51 1.78
C ARG A 1044 -33.95 -33.18 1.04
N ARG A 1045 -35.12 -32.56 1.04
CA ARG A 1045 -35.36 -31.21 0.47
C ARG A 1045 -35.89 -30.21 1.48
N ASP A 1046 -36.21 -30.66 2.68
CA ASP A 1046 -36.54 -29.83 3.82
C ASP A 1046 -35.26 -29.49 4.61
N TRP A 1047 -35.36 -28.48 5.48
CA TRP A 1047 -34.26 -28.00 6.34
C TRP A 1047 -33.01 -27.44 5.62
N HIS A 1048 -33.11 -27.15 4.31
CA HIS A 1048 -32.07 -26.40 3.61
C HIS A 1048 -32.03 -24.95 4.11
N SER A 1049 -30.86 -24.31 4.07
CA SER A 1049 -30.65 -22.95 4.57
C SER A 1049 -30.62 -21.88 3.47
N TRP A 1050 -30.96 -22.24 2.22
CA TRP A 1050 -30.98 -21.31 1.08
C TRP A 1050 -32.09 -20.25 1.12
N HIS A 1051 -33.06 -20.39 2.02
CA HIS A 1051 -34.05 -19.35 2.31
C HIS A 1051 -33.52 -18.26 3.25
N LEU A 1052 -32.36 -18.47 3.91
CA LEU A 1052 -31.72 -17.47 4.76
C LEU A 1052 -31.01 -16.42 3.89
N GLU A 1053 -31.14 -15.15 4.24
CA GLU A 1053 -30.48 -14.06 3.52
C GLU A 1053 -29.06 -13.84 4.04
N ALA A 1054 -28.13 -13.48 3.15
CA ALA A 1054 -26.75 -13.14 3.50
C ALA A 1054 -26.65 -11.73 4.10
N ASN A 1055 -27.44 -11.46 5.14
CA ASN A 1055 -27.54 -10.18 5.83
C ASN A 1055 -27.15 -10.42 7.30
N ASN A 1056 -26.35 -9.53 7.90
CA ASN A 1056 -25.88 -9.58 9.29
C ASN A 1056 -25.19 -10.89 9.74
N ALA A 1057 -23.85 -10.92 9.69
CA ALA A 1057 -23.03 -12.05 10.13
C ALA A 1057 -22.90 -12.20 11.67
N ASN A 1058 -23.68 -11.47 12.47
CA ASN A 1058 -23.49 -11.33 13.93
C ASN A 1058 -23.58 -12.64 14.74
N THR A 1059 -24.16 -13.68 14.15
CA THR A 1059 -24.40 -14.98 14.78
C THR A 1059 -23.40 -16.05 14.38
N VAL A 1060 -22.52 -15.80 13.40
CA VAL A 1060 -21.37 -16.67 13.14
C VAL A 1060 -20.16 -16.09 13.85
N LYS A 1061 -19.56 -16.88 14.74
CA LYS A 1061 -18.45 -16.42 15.59
C LYS A 1061 -17.29 -17.39 15.50
N PHE A 1062 -16.08 -16.88 15.64
CA PHE A 1062 -14.86 -17.68 15.60
C PHE A 1062 -14.23 -17.80 16.99
N GLY A 1063 -13.38 -18.80 17.14
CA GLY A 1063 -12.45 -18.92 18.27
C GLY A 1063 -11.38 -19.94 17.93
N ASP A 1064 -10.64 -20.42 18.94
CA ASP A 1064 -9.55 -21.38 18.75
C ASP A 1064 -10.03 -22.71 18.14
N ARG A 1065 -9.79 -22.84 16.83
CA ARG A 1065 -10.12 -23.99 15.98
C ARG A 1065 -11.60 -24.40 16.03
N PHE A 1066 -12.51 -23.42 16.08
CA PHE A 1066 -13.93 -23.67 15.88
C PHE A 1066 -14.67 -22.50 15.24
N ILE A 1067 -15.76 -22.82 14.54
CA ILE A 1067 -16.77 -21.87 14.07
C ILE A 1067 -18.05 -22.14 14.83
N GLN A 1068 -18.60 -21.10 15.44
CA GLN A 1068 -19.90 -21.12 16.10
C GLN A 1068 -20.98 -20.59 15.16
N PHE A 1069 -22.13 -21.26 15.13
CA PHE A 1069 -23.30 -20.89 14.35
C PHE A 1069 -24.46 -20.61 15.31
N GLY A 1070 -24.94 -19.36 15.31
CA GLY A 1070 -25.92 -18.90 16.29
C GLY A 1070 -25.35 -18.93 17.71
N HIS A 1071 -26.22 -19.22 18.67
CA HIS A 1071 -25.84 -19.45 20.06
C HIS A 1071 -25.69 -20.93 20.41
N TRP A 1072 -25.95 -21.83 19.46
CA TRP A 1072 -26.33 -23.21 19.75
C TRP A 1072 -25.37 -24.25 19.21
N TRP A 1073 -24.66 -23.97 18.12
CA TRP A 1073 -23.85 -24.97 17.43
C TRP A 1073 -22.39 -24.53 17.30
N ARG A 1074 -21.44 -25.45 17.48
CA ARG A 1074 -20.02 -25.27 17.16
C ARG A 1074 -19.53 -26.42 16.28
N LEU A 1075 -18.78 -26.07 15.24
CA LEU A 1075 -18.08 -27.00 14.34
C LEU A 1075 -16.59 -26.74 14.47
N GLY A 1076 -15.79 -27.73 14.83
CA GLY A 1076 -14.36 -27.50 15.07
C GLY A 1076 -13.54 -28.72 15.43
N GLU A 1077 -12.22 -28.51 15.56
CA GLU A 1077 -11.26 -29.52 15.99
C GLU A 1077 -11.39 -29.75 17.50
N TRP A 1078 -11.79 -30.95 17.91
CA TRP A 1078 -12.10 -31.29 19.29
C TRP A 1078 -10.85 -31.42 20.18
N GLU A 1079 -9.80 -32.05 19.68
CA GLU A 1079 -8.54 -32.28 20.40
C GLU A 1079 -7.39 -31.48 19.80
N LEU A 1080 -6.47 -30.98 20.64
CA LEU A 1080 -5.29 -30.23 20.20
C LEU A 1080 -4.37 -31.00 19.23
N ASN A 1081 -4.45 -32.34 19.25
CA ASN A 1081 -3.70 -33.23 18.36
C ASN A 1081 -4.32 -33.33 16.95
N GLY A 1082 -5.51 -32.78 16.73
CA GLY A 1082 -6.26 -32.84 15.48
C GLY A 1082 -6.92 -34.17 15.14
N ARG A 1083 -7.02 -35.12 16.08
CA ARG A 1083 -7.54 -36.48 15.84
C ARG A 1083 -9.03 -36.50 15.53
N HIS A 1084 -9.79 -35.58 16.11
CA HIS A 1084 -11.26 -35.53 16.02
C HIS A 1084 -11.72 -34.14 15.58
N PHE A 1085 -12.62 -34.12 14.60
CA PHE A 1085 -13.37 -32.95 14.19
C PHE A 1085 -14.84 -33.21 14.45
N VAL A 1086 -15.54 -32.26 15.07
CA VAL A 1086 -16.89 -32.51 15.59
C VAL A 1086 -17.83 -31.36 15.30
N LEU A 1087 -19.11 -31.71 15.14
CA LEU A 1087 -20.22 -30.80 15.29
C LEU A 1087 -20.86 -31.06 16.65
N ILE A 1088 -20.96 -30.04 17.50
CA ILE A 1088 -21.50 -30.14 18.86
C ILE A 1088 -22.56 -29.06 19.09
N HIS A 1089 -23.59 -29.43 19.85
CA HIS A 1089 -24.63 -28.53 20.32
C HIS A 1089 -24.31 -27.98 21.73
N ARG A 1090 -24.88 -26.83 22.12
CA ARG A 1090 -24.61 -26.16 23.40
C ARG A 1090 -24.98 -26.99 24.63
N ASN A 1091 -25.90 -27.94 24.50
CA ASN A 1091 -26.23 -28.92 25.54
C ASN A 1091 -25.20 -30.08 25.62
N TYR A 1092 -24.07 -29.95 24.92
CA TYR A 1092 -22.95 -30.88 24.88
C TYR A 1092 -23.21 -32.21 24.15
N LYS A 1093 -24.30 -32.29 23.40
CA LYS A 1093 -24.62 -33.41 22.51
C LYS A 1093 -23.80 -33.31 21.22
N VAL A 1094 -23.10 -34.38 20.87
CA VAL A 1094 -22.29 -34.51 19.65
C VAL A 1094 -23.01 -35.44 18.66
N PRO A 1095 -23.73 -34.90 17.66
CA PRO A 1095 -24.41 -35.72 16.66
C PRO A 1095 -23.46 -36.44 15.69
N ILE A 1096 -22.26 -35.90 15.43
CA ILE A 1096 -21.32 -36.45 14.46
C ILE A 1096 -19.86 -36.12 14.79
N VAL A 1097 -18.98 -37.10 14.57
CA VAL A 1097 -17.52 -37.02 14.75
C VAL A 1097 -16.83 -37.54 13.50
N TRP A 1098 -15.91 -36.75 12.95
CA TRP A 1098 -14.97 -37.15 11.90
C TRP A 1098 -13.60 -37.41 12.52
N ARG A 1099 -12.92 -38.46 12.07
CA ARG A 1099 -11.62 -38.91 12.59
C ARG A 1099 -10.48 -38.72 11.59
N ASP A 1100 -9.29 -38.45 12.09
CA ASP A 1100 -8.07 -38.23 11.28
C ASP A 1100 -7.65 -39.44 10.43
N ASP A 1101 -8.16 -40.62 10.75
CA ASP A 1101 -8.09 -41.83 9.94
C ASP A 1101 -9.12 -41.92 8.80
N GLY A 1102 -9.86 -40.83 8.54
CA GLY A 1102 -10.87 -40.72 7.50
C GLY A 1102 -12.20 -41.42 7.80
N THR A 1103 -12.42 -41.95 9.01
CA THR A 1103 -13.71 -42.56 9.38
C THR A 1103 -14.69 -41.55 9.99
N VAL A 1104 -15.99 -41.91 10.00
CA VAL A 1104 -17.07 -41.10 10.59
C VAL A 1104 -17.83 -41.91 11.64
N HIS A 1105 -18.11 -41.28 12.78
CA HIS A 1105 -18.95 -41.83 13.85
C HIS A 1105 -20.20 -40.95 14.00
N ASN A 1106 -21.39 -41.54 13.82
CA ASN A 1106 -22.66 -40.88 14.11
C ASN A 1106 -23.05 -41.12 15.59
N GLY A 1107 -23.56 -40.08 16.26
CA GLY A 1107 -23.99 -40.12 17.66
C GLY A 1107 -25.40 -40.70 17.87
N PRO A 1108 -25.88 -40.81 19.13
CA PRO A 1108 -25.21 -40.40 20.37
C PRO A 1108 -24.12 -41.40 20.77
N VAL A 1109 -22.88 -40.95 20.95
CA VAL A 1109 -21.80 -41.81 21.45
C VAL A 1109 -21.84 -41.76 22.99
N PRO A 1110 -22.36 -42.78 23.71
CA PRO A 1110 -22.65 -42.68 25.13
C PRO A 1110 -21.39 -42.50 25.99
N THR A 1111 -20.23 -42.93 25.47
CA THR A 1111 -18.93 -42.81 26.14
C THR A 1111 -18.35 -41.39 26.11
N TRP A 1112 -19.00 -40.45 25.43
CA TRP A 1112 -18.56 -39.05 25.32
C TRP A 1112 -19.46 -38.08 26.09
N GLU A 1113 -20.55 -38.57 26.70
CA GLU A 1113 -21.26 -37.78 27.70
C GLU A 1113 -20.35 -37.63 28.93
N PRO A 1114 -20.13 -36.40 29.44
CA PRO A 1114 -19.16 -36.12 30.50
C PRO A 1114 -19.64 -36.66 31.85
N THR A 1115 -19.59 -37.98 32.00
CA THR A 1115 -19.81 -38.68 33.27
C THR A 1115 -18.47 -38.72 34.00
N SER A 1116 -18.15 -37.62 34.68
CA SER A 1116 -17.20 -37.53 35.81
C SER A 1116 -15.67 -37.57 35.57
N SER A 1117 -15.14 -37.79 34.36
CA SER A 1117 -13.67 -37.70 34.15
C SER A 1117 -13.25 -36.23 33.91
N ARG A 1118 -12.27 -35.74 34.69
CA ARG A 1118 -11.70 -34.37 34.55
C ARG A 1118 -11.25 -34.04 33.12
N VAL A 1119 -10.86 -35.06 32.34
CA VAL A 1119 -10.33 -34.94 30.97
C VAL A 1119 -11.41 -34.55 29.95
N ALA A 1120 -12.67 -34.96 30.12
CA ALA A 1120 -13.76 -34.56 29.23
C ALA A 1120 -14.16 -33.08 29.39
N SER A 1121 -13.70 -32.43 30.47
CA SER A 1121 -14.05 -31.06 30.81
C SER A 1121 -13.15 -30.01 30.14
N GLU A 1122 -11.98 -30.37 29.61
CA GLU A 1122 -11.07 -29.41 28.98
C GLU A 1122 -11.20 -29.37 27.44
N LEU A 1123 -11.71 -30.44 26.82
CA LEU A 1123 -11.75 -30.60 25.36
C LEU A 1123 -13.05 -30.17 24.68
N ASN A 1124 -14.00 -29.60 25.43
CA ASN A 1124 -15.30 -29.22 24.91
C ASN A 1124 -15.22 -27.93 24.07
N LEU A 1125 -15.64 -27.96 22.81
CA LEU A 1125 -15.63 -26.76 21.96
C LEU A 1125 -16.31 -25.57 22.61
N PHE A 1126 -17.44 -25.74 23.34
CA PHE A 1126 -18.18 -24.65 24.00
C PHE A 1126 -17.48 -24.02 25.21
N ARG A 1127 -16.41 -24.63 25.73
CA ARG A 1127 -15.60 -24.06 26.80
C ARG A 1127 -14.49 -23.15 26.29
N ARG A 1128 -14.12 -23.26 25.01
CA ARG A 1128 -13.17 -22.34 24.37
C ARG A 1128 -13.82 -20.96 24.22
N ALA A 1129 -13.06 -19.90 24.49
CA ALA A 1129 -13.57 -18.55 24.35
C ALA A 1129 -13.86 -18.24 22.88
N ILE A 1130 -14.91 -17.45 22.64
CA ILE A 1130 -15.08 -16.75 21.36
C ILE A 1130 -14.01 -15.67 21.33
N GLY A 1131 -13.30 -15.52 20.22
CA GLY A 1131 -12.18 -14.60 20.10
C GLY A 1131 -11.62 -14.57 18.69
N ALA A 1132 -10.33 -14.24 18.56
CA ALA A 1132 -9.64 -14.30 17.29
C ALA A 1132 -9.80 -15.70 16.65
N PRO A 1133 -9.91 -15.81 15.31
CA PRO A 1133 -10.06 -17.07 14.57
C PRO A 1133 -8.73 -17.88 14.55
N SER A 1134 -8.16 -18.16 15.72
CA SER A 1134 -6.90 -18.89 15.86
C SER A 1134 -7.05 -20.31 15.32
N GLY A 1135 -6.08 -20.75 14.51
CA GLY A 1135 -6.12 -22.02 13.81
C GLY A 1135 -7.23 -22.14 12.77
N ILE A 1136 -7.77 -21.02 12.24
CA ILE A 1136 -8.72 -21.01 11.13
C ILE A 1136 -8.10 -20.26 9.96
N ALA A 1137 -8.07 -20.92 8.80
CA ALA A 1137 -7.59 -20.34 7.56
C ALA A 1137 -8.62 -20.57 6.45
N PHE A 1138 -8.52 -19.78 5.39
CA PHE A 1138 -9.48 -19.82 4.29
C PHE A 1138 -8.75 -20.12 2.99
N GLY A 1139 -9.45 -20.74 2.04
CA GLY A 1139 -8.98 -20.85 0.67
C GLY A 1139 -10.15 -20.89 -0.29
N HIS A 1140 -9.86 -20.99 -1.58
CA HIS A 1140 -10.89 -20.91 -2.62
C HIS A 1140 -11.91 -22.05 -2.51
N GLY A 1141 -13.10 -21.72 -2.00
CA GLY A 1141 -14.19 -22.68 -1.77
C GLY A 1141 -13.96 -23.65 -0.61
N PHE A 1142 -13.11 -23.34 0.38
CA PHE A 1142 -12.96 -24.16 1.58
C PHE A 1142 -12.52 -23.35 2.81
N VAL A 1143 -12.80 -23.90 3.99
CA VAL A 1143 -12.27 -23.42 5.28
C VAL A 1143 -11.41 -24.49 5.90
N GLN A 1144 -10.24 -24.10 6.38
CA GLN A 1144 -9.36 -24.93 7.20
C GLN A 1144 -9.56 -24.58 8.67
N ILE A 1145 -9.75 -25.58 9.52
CA ILE A 1145 -9.91 -25.46 10.98
C ILE A 1145 -8.94 -26.47 11.61
N GLY A 1146 -7.83 -25.97 12.14
CA GLY A 1146 -6.69 -26.77 12.58
C GLY A 1146 -6.16 -27.64 11.44
N LYS A 1147 -6.14 -28.97 11.64
CA LYS A 1147 -5.69 -29.95 10.61
C LYS A 1147 -6.76 -30.29 9.57
N TRP A 1148 -7.98 -29.81 9.75
CA TRP A 1148 -9.14 -30.22 8.98
C TRP A 1148 -9.49 -29.20 7.91
N ARG A 1149 -9.91 -29.64 6.72
CA ARG A 1149 -10.50 -28.78 5.69
C ARG A 1149 -11.91 -29.23 5.37
N ILE A 1150 -12.83 -28.28 5.34
CA ILE A 1150 -14.21 -28.46 4.88
C ILE A 1150 -14.46 -27.56 3.68
N GLY A 1151 -15.03 -28.08 2.60
CA GLY A 1151 -15.30 -27.22 1.46
C GLY A 1151 -15.82 -27.90 0.21
N ASP A 1152 -16.17 -27.05 -0.74
CA ASP A 1152 -16.64 -27.42 -2.06
C ASP A 1152 -15.49 -27.88 -2.95
N VAL A 1153 -15.63 -29.05 -3.55
CA VAL A 1153 -14.62 -29.64 -4.43
C VAL A 1153 -14.89 -29.27 -5.89
N ASP A 1154 -16.12 -29.31 -6.36
CA ASP A 1154 -16.42 -29.16 -7.80
C ASP A 1154 -17.85 -28.67 -8.06
N SER A 1155 -18.44 -27.91 -7.13
CA SER A 1155 -19.86 -27.55 -7.09
C SER A 1155 -20.82 -28.74 -6.93
N HIS A 1156 -20.40 -29.97 -7.17
CA HIS A 1156 -21.23 -31.16 -7.02
C HIS A 1156 -20.93 -31.92 -5.71
N HIS A 1157 -19.72 -31.80 -5.19
CA HIS A 1157 -19.23 -32.52 -4.01
C HIS A 1157 -18.74 -31.54 -2.94
N PHE A 1158 -19.23 -31.67 -1.71
CA PHE A 1158 -18.67 -31.04 -0.52
C PHE A 1158 -17.95 -32.08 0.30
N SER A 1159 -16.77 -31.75 0.80
CA SER A 1159 -15.90 -32.70 1.51
C SER A 1159 -15.51 -32.22 2.89
N ILE A 1160 -15.32 -33.17 3.79
CA ILE A 1160 -14.67 -32.99 5.09
C ILE A 1160 -13.41 -33.85 5.07
N THR A 1161 -12.24 -33.22 5.20
CA THR A 1161 -10.94 -33.84 4.91
C THR A 1161 -9.88 -33.47 5.94
N VAL A 1162 -8.85 -34.30 6.06
CA VAL A 1162 -7.74 -34.16 7.01
C VAL A 1162 -6.51 -34.84 6.43
N SER A 1163 -5.38 -34.13 6.38
CA SER A 1163 -4.09 -34.68 5.89
C SER A 1163 -4.18 -35.41 4.54
N GLY A 1164 -4.97 -34.88 3.60
CA GLY A 1164 -5.19 -35.49 2.28
C GLY A 1164 -6.18 -36.66 2.25
N GLN A 1165 -6.67 -37.14 3.39
CA GLN A 1165 -7.77 -38.10 3.48
C GLN A 1165 -9.12 -37.39 3.55
N THR A 1166 -10.11 -37.93 2.87
CA THR A 1166 -11.49 -37.48 2.87
C THR A 1166 -12.31 -38.35 3.83
N ALA A 1167 -12.78 -37.75 4.91
CA ALA A 1167 -13.60 -38.42 5.91
C ALA A 1167 -15.05 -38.56 5.47
N GLU A 1168 -15.58 -37.57 4.76
CA GLU A 1168 -16.95 -37.59 4.28
C GLU A 1168 -17.13 -36.73 3.03
N VAL A 1169 -18.00 -37.18 2.12
CA VAL A 1169 -18.43 -36.44 0.93
C VAL A 1169 -19.95 -36.34 0.90
N PHE A 1170 -20.45 -35.13 0.66
CA PHE A 1170 -21.84 -34.86 0.36
C PHE A 1170 -21.98 -34.49 -1.11
N THR A 1171 -23.03 -34.98 -1.76
CA THR A 1171 -23.29 -34.69 -3.19
C THR A 1171 -24.49 -33.75 -3.36
N ALA A 1172 -24.52 -33.02 -4.48
CA ALA A 1172 -25.57 -32.05 -4.80
C ALA A 1172 -26.98 -32.66 -4.94
N ASP A 1173 -27.09 -33.99 -5.05
CA ASP A 1173 -28.34 -34.76 -5.00
C ASP A 1173 -28.66 -35.30 -3.59
N ALA A 1174 -28.00 -34.74 -2.56
CA ALA A 1174 -28.11 -35.07 -1.14
C ALA A 1174 -27.77 -36.53 -0.76
N ARG A 1175 -26.84 -37.16 -1.47
CA ARG A 1175 -26.22 -38.41 -0.99
C ARG A 1175 -25.02 -38.11 -0.10
N ARG A 1176 -24.71 -39.11 0.72
CA ARG A 1176 -23.64 -39.11 1.71
C ARG A 1176 -22.73 -40.30 1.42
N HIS A 1177 -21.43 -40.05 1.35
CA HIS A 1177 -20.40 -41.08 1.17
C HIS A 1177 -19.39 -40.97 2.30
N SER A 1178 -19.31 -41.99 3.15
CA SER A 1178 -18.35 -42.06 4.25
C SER A 1178 -16.97 -42.53 3.77
N GLY A 1179 -15.92 -42.04 4.41
CA GLY A 1179 -14.55 -42.49 4.21
C GLY A 1179 -14.17 -43.71 5.05
N PRO A 1180 -12.87 -44.06 5.09
CA PRO A 1180 -11.74 -43.30 4.54
C PRO A 1180 -11.65 -43.37 3.02
N ARG A 1181 -11.23 -42.27 2.41
CA ARG A 1181 -10.96 -42.17 0.97
C ARG A 1181 -9.93 -41.09 0.68
N THR A 1182 -9.39 -41.05 -0.53
CA THR A 1182 -8.37 -40.07 -0.95
C THR A 1182 -8.83 -39.23 -2.15
N ASP A 1183 -10.01 -39.51 -2.70
CA ASP A 1183 -10.67 -38.70 -3.72
C ASP A 1183 -11.51 -37.59 -3.08
N TRP A 1184 -11.94 -36.62 -3.89
CA TRP A 1184 -12.80 -35.50 -3.48
C TRP A 1184 -12.26 -34.71 -2.28
N THR A 1185 -10.99 -34.33 -2.35
CA THR A 1185 -10.32 -33.58 -1.29
C THR A 1185 -10.07 -32.12 -1.67
N THR A 1186 -10.09 -31.24 -0.68
CA THR A 1186 -9.67 -29.83 -0.83
C THR A 1186 -8.18 -29.64 -0.53
N PHE A 1187 -7.48 -30.68 -0.06
CA PHE A 1187 -6.02 -30.68 0.04
C PHE A 1187 -5.37 -30.59 -1.36
N GLY A 1188 -4.28 -29.86 -1.45
CA GLY A 1188 -3.64 -29.48 -2.73
C GLY A 1188 -4.10 -28.12 -3.26
N ARG A 1189 -5.14 -27.50 -2.67
CA ARG A 1189 -5.48 -26.09 -2.93
C ARG A 1189 -4.71 -25.17 -1.98
N PRO A 1190 -4.20 -24.02 -2.46
CA PRO A 1190 -3.50 -23.06 -1.62
C PRO A 1190 -4.45 -22.42 -0.60
N ILE A 1191 -3.91 -22.11 0.58
CA ILE A 1191 -4.54 -21.20 1.54
C ILE A 1191 -4.42 -19.78 0.95
N SER A 1192 -5.44 -18.95 1.17
CA SER A 1192 -5.49 -17.57 0.71
C SER A 1192 -5.46 -16.64 1.93
N ASP A 1193 -4.67 -15.57 1.84
CA ASP A 1193 -4.66 -14.51 2.86
C ASP A 1193 -6.00 -13.78 2.84
N CYS A 1194 -6.87 -14.17 3.75
CA CYS A 1194 -8.22 -13.66 3.87
C CYS A 1194 -8.30 -12.68 5.03
N GLN A 1195 -8.79 -11.47 4.78
CA GLN A 1195 -9.16 -10.54 5.85
C GLN A 1195 -10.58 -10.86 6.33
N VAL A 1196 -10.70 -11.30 7.58
CA VAL A 1196 -12.00 -11.34 8.28
C VAL A 1196 -12.34 -9.91 8.65
N VAL A 1197 -13.32 -9.30 7.96
CA VAL A 1197 -13.78 -7.94 8.28
C VAL A 1197 -14.47 -7.96 9.66
N PRO A 1198 -13.99 -7.22 10.66
CA PRO A 1198 -14.62 -7.20 11.99
C PRO A 1198 -16.05 -6.65 11.95
N SER A 1199 -16.93 -7.11 12.86
CA SER A 1199 -18.33 -6.71 12.92
C SER A 1199 -18.57 -5.22 13.20
N ASP A 1200 -17.55 -4.49 13.66
CA ASP A 1200 -17.69 -3.11 14.15
C ASP A 1200 -17.77 -2.07 13.01
N PHE A 1201 -17.76 -2.53 11.75
CA PHE A 1201 -17.83 -1.72 10.53
C PHE A 1201 -19.19 -1.74 9.80
N TYR A 1202 -20.21 -2.45 10.31
CA TYR A 1202 -21.55 -2.58 9.70
C TYR A 1202 -22.61 -1.68 10.35
#